data_AF-V9KMM1-F1
#
_entry.id   AF-V9KMM1-F1
#
_cell.length_a   1.000
_cell.length_b   1.000
_cell.length_c   1.000
_cell.angle_alpha   90.00
_cell.angle_beta   90.00
_cell.angle_gamma   90.00
#
_symmetry.space_group_name_H-M   'P 1'
#
loop_
_entity.id
_entity.type
_entity.pdbx_description
1 polymer ?
#
loop_
_entity_poly.entity_id
_entity_poly.type
_entity_poly.pdbx_seq_one_letter_code
_entity_poly.pdbx_strand_id
1 'polypeptide(L)'
;NTTHLWCLRALKYSVPILQRARGAGERWEEEHYEDGVKWRFLEHKGPLFAPEYEPLTDNVRFHYNGQPMKLSANAEEVATFFGKMLDHEYTTNAIFRANFFTDWREVMTSAERKLITNLNKCDFQEIHTYFTEKTEAKRVQSKEVKQDLKMEQEAIAQEYGYCTMDGHRERIANYKIEPPGLFRGRGSHPKMGKLKNRIQPEDVIINCSRDSKIPVPPTGHNWKEVRFDNKVTWLASWTENVQGAMKYIMLNPSSKLKGEKDWQKFEIARRLKGCVDDIRAKYSADLKSREMKSRQRAVALYFIDKLALRAGNEKEEGETADTVGCCSLRVEHIKLHNKLNGQACVVEFDFLGKDSIRYYNKVLVKKQVFKNLKHFMQNKDPSDDVFDRLNTHNLNKHLQELMEGLTAKVFRTYNASITLQHQLEQLTDSEGSEAEKLLSYNRANRAVAVLCNHQRTAPKSFDQSMKKIQAKIEAKKEQIDLTKSELKSAKMYHKVKKDKKSKLVVEKKKKMVQKLEEQLTKLEVQATDREENKQIALGTSKLNYLDPRITVAWSVGGWVRSGEIKWRVGGSESKGMLESSSWEASTSTDTMGRQRERDALSEMLSFGWDVTPRLCGLFWRQFHCRPLPTKKYTGVDPEGVVVGGGGGG
;
A
#
# COMPACT_ATOMS: atom_id res chain seq x y z
N ASN A 1 -21.93 17.59 -39.99
CA ASN A 1 -22.45 18.34 -38.83
C ASN A 1 -22.56 17.44 -37.61
N THR A 2 -22.02 17.92 -36.48
CA THR A 2 -22.09 17.40 -35.09
C THR A 2 -21.61 15.97 -34.74
N THR A 3 -21.83 14.94 -35.57
CA THR A 3 -21.39 13.55 -35.28
C THR A 3 -19.90 13.32 -35.58
N HIS A 4 -19.38 13.96 -36.64
CA HIS A 4 -17.95 13.87 -37.01
C HIS A 4 -17.01 14.62 -36.04
N LEU A 5 -17.47 15.70 -35.40
CA LEU A 5 -16.69 16.45 -34.42
C LEU A 5 -16.56 15.71 -33.08
N TRP A 6 -17.54 14.86 -32.75
CA TRP A 6 -17.52 13.98 -31.57
C TRP A 6 -16.53 12.83 -31.74
N CYS A 7 -16.50 12.19 -32.91
CA CYS A 7 -15.51 11.16 -33.23
C CYS A 7 -14.07 11.71 -33.25
N LEU A 8 -13.86 12.91 -33.82
CA LEU A 8 -12.54 13.56 -33.85
C LEU A 8 -12.07 14.05 -32.46
N ARG A 9 -12.98 14.51 -31.59
CA ARG A 9 -12.65 14.83 -30.18
C ARG A 9 -12.39 13.57 -29.37
N ALA A 10 -13.16 12.50 -29.56
CA ALA A 10 -12.91 11.22 -28.93
C ALA A 10 -11.52 10.69 -29.31
N LEU A 11 -11.15 10.71 -30.60
CA LEU A 11 -9.83 10.31 -31.10
C LEU A 11 -8.67 11.16 -30.52
N LYS A 12 -8.84 12.49 -30.41
CA LYS A 12 -7.76 13.38 -29.92
C LYS A 12 -7.40 13.19 -28.44
N TYR A 13 -8.33 12.66 -27.62
CA TYR A 13 -8.11 12.38 -26.19
C TYR A 13 -7.94 10.89 -25.85
N SER A 14 -8.40 9.98 -26.72
CA SER A 14 -8.25 8.52 -26.53
C SER A 14 -6.94 7.98 -27.09
N VAL A 15 -6.33 8.60 -28.10
CA VAL A 15 -5.06 8.14 -28.69
C VAL A 15 -3.89 8.14 -27.68
N PRO A 16 -3.68 9.16 -26.82
CA PRO A 16 -2.59 9.12 -25.84
C PRO A 16 -2.83 8.12 -24.68
N ILE A 17 -4.10 7.85 -24.34
CA ILE A 17 -4.50 6.93 -23.27
C ILE A 17 -4.43 5.49 -23.77
N LEU A 18 -4.86 5.22 -25.01
CA LEU A 18 -4.69 3.94 -25.68
C LEU A 18 -3.22 3.66 -26.01
N GLN A 19 -2.41 4.68 -26.32
CA GLN A 19 -0.95 4.50 -26.46
C GLN A 19 -0.26 4.17 -25.14
N ARG A 20 -0.66 4.80 -24.02
CA ARG A 20 -0.14 4.45 -22.68
C ARG A 20 -0.64 3.09 -22.18
N ALA A 21 -1.87 2.70 -22.50
CA ALA A 21 -2.41 1.38 -22.19
C ALA A 21 -1.82 0.28 -23.08
N ARG A 22 -1.50 0.57 -24.35
CA ARG A 22 -0.81 -0.37 -25.26
C ARG A 22 0.61 -0.68 -24.79
N GLY A 23 1.42 0.34 -24.46
CA GLY A 23 2.78 0.10 -23.94
C GLY A 23 2.81 -0.56 -22.56
N ALA A 24 1.75 -0.42 -21.75
CA ALA A 24 1.61 -1.15 -20.49
C ALA A 24 1.09 -2.59 -20.71
N GLY A 25 0.17 -2.81 -21.66
CA GLY A 25 -0.40 -4.12 -22.00
C GLY A 25 0.62 -5.07 -22.61
N GLU A 26 1.43 -4.60 -23.55
CA GLU A 26 2.49 -5.38 -24.21
C GLU A 26 3.47 -6.00 -23.20
N ARG A 27 3.72 -5.31 -22.08
CA ARG A 27 4.69 -5.72 -21.06
C ARG A 27 4.24 -6.90 -20.19
N TRP A 28 2.94 -7.06 -19.95
CA TRP A 28 2.39 -8.18 -19.17
C TRP A 28 2.12 -9.42 -20.04
N GLU A 29 2.20 -9.26 -21.36
CA GLU A 29 2.04 -10.33 -22.36
C GLU A 29 3.39 -10.93 -22.81
N GLU A 30 4.52 -10.36 -22.37
CA GLU A 30 5.86 -10.89 -22.58
C GLU A 30 6.06 -12.25 -21.90
N GLU A 31 6.89 -13.10 -22.50
CA GLU A 31 7.23 -14.41 -21.92
C GLU A 31 7.80 -14.30 -20.50
N HIS A 32 7.46 -15.27 -19.67
CA HIS A 32 8.00 -15.38 -18.33
C HIS A 32 9.48 -15.74 -18.36
N TYR A 33 10.23 -15.26 -17.37
CA TYR A 33 11.62 -15.68 -17.17
C TYR A 33 11.72 -17.17 -16.87
N GLU A 34 12.84 -17.77 -17.28
CA GLU A 34 13.24 -19.09 -16.82
C GLU A 34 13.29 -19.16 -15.28
N ASP A 35 13.05 -20.35 -14.74
CA ASP A 35 12.98 -20.55 -13.29
C ASP A 35 14.25 -20.06 -12.58
N GLY A 36 14.05 -19.22 -11.56
CA GLY A 36 15.13 -18.62 -10.77
C GLY A 36 15.71 -17.33 -11.35
N VAL A 37 15.70 -17.13 -12.67
CA VAL A 37 16.15 -15.87 -13.30
C VAL A 37 15.15 -14.75 -13.02
N LYS A 38 15.64 -13.52 -12.82
CA LYS A 38 14.81 -12.33 -12.56
C LYS A 38 15.00 -11.23 -13.58
N TRP A 39 16.12 -11.20 -14.29
CA TRP A 39 16.41 -10.24 -15.35
C TRP A 39 17.56 -10.78 -16.19
N ARG A 40 17.69 -10.31 -17.43
CA ARG A 40 18.83 -10.59 -18.32
C ARG A 40 19.79 -9.40 -18.37
N PHE A 41 19.26 -8.19 -18.28
CA PHE A 41 19.99 -6.92 -18.23
C PHE A 41 19.45 -6.02 -17.12
N LEU A 42 20.35 -5.34 -16.42
CA LEU A 42 20.09 -4.42 -15.32
C LEU A 42 21.19 -3.36 -15.26
N GLU A 43 20.83 -2.10 -15.51
CA GLU A 43 21.68 -0.93 -15.38
C GLU A 43 21.01 0.14 -14.51
N HIS A 44 21.76 0.74 -13.58
CA HIS A 44 21.26 1.83 -12.73
C HIS A 44 22.39 2.78 -12.33
N LYS A 45 22.04 3.91 -11.69
CA LYS A 45 23.03 4.92 -11.22
C LYS A 45 23.59 4.68 -9.82
N GLY A 46 23.03 3.72 -9.09
CA GLY A 46 23.42 3.43 -7.71
C GLY A 46 22.51 4.16 -6.71
N PRO A 47 22.76 4.02 -5.40
CA PRO A 47 22.04 4.77 -4.38
C PRO A 47 22.39 6.26 -4.40
N LEU A 48 21.43 7.09 -3.98
CA LEU A 48 21.70 8.45 -3.55
C LEU A 48 21.98 8.46 -2.04
N PHE A 49 23.18 8.88 -1.65
CA PHE A 49 23.57 9.01 -0.24
C PHE A 49 22.85 10.15 0.47
N ALA A 50 22.73 10.03 1.79
CA ALA A 50 22.23 11.13 2.60
C ALA A 50 23.22 12.30 2.56
N PRO A 51 22.74 13.57 2.51
CA PRO A 51 23.63 14.73 2.57
C PRO A 51 24.56 14.68 3.79
N GLU A 52 25.76 15.23 3.62
CA GLU A 52 26.71 15.40 4.72
C GLU A 52 26.13 16.27 5.83
N TYR A 53 26.63 16.07 7.05
CA TYR A 53 26.19 16.86 8.19
C TYR A 53 26.62 18.33 8.03
N GLU A 54 25.67 19.24 8.18
CA GLU A 54 25.92 20.68 8.31
C GLU A 54 26.01 21.03 9.81
N PRO A 55 27.18 21.44 10.32
CA PRO A 55 27.35 21.85 11.71
C PRO A 55 26.40 22.98 12.12
N LEU A 56 26.08 23.03 13.41
CA LEU A 56 25.30 24.11 13.97
C LEU A 56 26.07 25.44 13.86
N THR A 57 25.32 26.54 13.73
CA THR A 57 25.93 27.88 13.77
C THR A 57 26.43 28.17 15.19
N ASP A 58 27.47 29.01 15.33
CA ASP A 58 28.07 29.32 16.65
C ASP A 58 27.09 29.98 17.65
N ASN A 59 25.92 30.41 17.17
CA ASN A 59 24.85 30.99 17.97
C ASN A 59 23.94 29.94 18.63
N VAL A 60 24.02 28.67 18.24
CA VAL A 60 23.22 27.58 18.80
C VAL A 60 24.13 26.71 19.65
N ARG A 61 23.93 26.73 20.97
CA ARG A 61 24.86 26.12 21.93
C ARG A 61 24.25 24.90 22.62
N PHE A 62 25.07 23.87 22.74
CA PHE A 62 24.81 22.78 23.67
C PHE A 62 25.25 23.18 25.08
N HIS A 63 24.47 22.83 26.10
CA HIS A 63 24.80 23.12 27.49
C HIS A 63 24.97 21.84 28.30
N TYR A 64 26.01 21.78 29.12
CA TYR A 64 26.22 20.71 30.10
C TYR A 64 26.38 21.31 31.49
N ASN A 65 25.52 20.87 32.42
CA ASN A 65 25.48 21.38 33.80
C ASN A 65 25.34 22.92 33.86
N GLY A 66 24.53 23.48 32.96
CA GLY A 66 24.29 24.92 32.83
C GLY A 66 25.41 25.71 32.14
N GLN A 67 26.51 25.07 31.72
CA GLN A 67 27.63 25.73 31.05
C GLN A 67 27.61 25.45 29.53
N PRO A 68 27.80 26.46 28.67
CA PRO A 68 27.87 26.26 27.23
C PRO A 68 29.11 25.46 26.86
N MET A 69 28.95 24.52 25.94
CA MET A 69 30.00 23.63 25.47
C MET A 69 29.87 23.41 23.95
N LYS A 70 30.97 23.57 23.22
CA LYS A 70 31.04 23.21 21.80
C LYS A 70 31.37 21.72 21.66
N LEU A 71 30.52 21.00 20.92
CA LEU A 71 30.71 19.58 20.63
C LEU A 71 31.57 19.42 19.37
N SER A 72 32.25 18.27 19.25
CA SER A 72 32.87 17.79 18.03
C SER A 72 31.79 17.47 16.98
N ALA A 73 32.10 17.56 15.69
CA ALA A 73 31.10 17.39 14.63
C ALA A 73 30.30 16.08 14.74
N ASN A 74 30.96 14.96 15.05
CA ASN A 74 30.31 13.65 15.22
C ASN A 74 29.38 13.63 16.44
N ALA A 75 29.83 14.18 17.58
CA ALA A 75 29.00 14.26 18.78
C ALA A 75 27.85 15.25 18.59
N GLU A 76 28.07 16.35 17.88
CA GLU A 76 27.07 17.36 17.57
C GLU A 76 25.97 16.80 16.67
N GLU A 77 26.32 16.11 15.57
CA GLU A 77 25.33 15.49 14.66
C GLU A 77 24.36 14.59 15.44
N VAL A 78 24.91 13.71 16.30
CA VAL A 78 24.13 12.78 17.12
C VAL A 78 23.30 13.51 18.18
N ALA A 79 23.84 14.56 18.81
CA ALA A 79 23.10 15.42 19.72
C ALA A 79 21.89 16.08 19.02
N THR A 80 22.04 16.48 17.75
CA THR A 80 20.91 17.05 16.99
C THR A 80 19.77 16.08 16.80
N PHE A 81 20.03 14.76 16.70
CA PHE A 81 18.97 13.78 16.55
C PHE A 81 18.07 13.74 17.78
N PHE A 82 18.66 13.80 18.98
CA PHE A 82 17.91 13.88 20.23
C PHE A 82 17.21 15.23 20.38
N GLY A 83 17.92 16.35 20.13
CA GLY A 83 17.36 17.70 20.21
C GLY A 83 16.16 17.92 19.29
N LYS A 84 16.18 17.39 18.05
CA LYS A 84 15.02 17.43 17.12
C LYS A 84 13.76 16.74 17.64
N MET A 85 13.90 15.88 18.66
CA MET A 85 12.81 15.06 19.18
C MET A 85 12.45 15.40 20.63
N LEU A 86 12.92 16.52 21.18
CA LEU A 86 12.78 16.83 22.61
C LEU A 86 11.32 16.77 23.10
N ASP A 87 10.38 17.28 22.29
CA ASP A 87 8.93 17.26 22.55
C ASP A 87 8.24 15.90 22.30
N HIS A 88 8.96 14.89 21.81
CA HIS A 88 8.39 13.60 21.46
C HIS A 88 8.40 12.64 22.66
N GLU A 89 7.33 11.86 22.83
CA GLU A 89 7.18 10.80 23.86
C GLU A 89 8.32 9.77 23.94
N TYR A 90 9.24 9.72 22.96
CA TYR A 90 10.41 8.83 23.03
C TYR A 90 11.49 9.36 23.98
N THR A 91 11.68 10.67 24.08
CA THR A 91 12.78 11.27 24.87
C THR A 91 12.56 11.18 26.38
N THR A 92 11.33 10.84 26.80
CA THR A 92 10.97 10.53 28.20
C THR A 92 11.09 9.05 28.53
N ASN A 93 11.22 8.16 27.52
CA ASN A 93 11.36 6.73 27.73
C ASN A 93 12.76 6.37 28.24
N ALA A 94 12.85 5.63 29.36
CA ALA A 94 14.12 5.29 30.00
C ALA A 94 15.05 4.45 29.12
N ILE A 95 14.52 3.46 28.38
CA ILE A 95 15.28 2.60 27.46
C ILE A 95 15.84 3.46 26.32
N PHE A 96 15.00 4.33 25.75
CA PHE A 96 15.42 5.25 24.68
C PHE A 96 16.57 6.14 25.11
N ARG A 97 16.43 6.79 26.28
CA ARG A 97 17.45 7.68 26.86
C ARG A 97 18.76 6.93 27.15
N ALA A 98 18.68 5.74 27.73
CA ALA A 98 19.85 4.93 28.07
C ALA A 98 20.63 4.48 26.83
N ASN A 99 19.92 3.97 25.81
CA ASN A 99 20.54 3.55 24.55
C ASN A 99 21.14 4.74 23.79
N PHE A 100 20.39 5.85 23.70
CA PHE A 100 20.92 7.08 23.09
C PHE A 100 22.20 7.53 23.76
N PHE A 101 22.21 7.62 25.10
CA PHE A 101 23.36 8.13 25.83
C PHE A 101 24.58 7.22 25.69
N THR A 102 24.36 5.91 25.66
CA THR A 102 25.43 4.92 25.45
C THR A 102 26.11 5.16 24.10
N ASP A 103 25.33 5.15 23.01
CA ASP A 103 25.86 5.27 21.65
C ASP A 103 26.40 6.68 21.37
N TRP A 104 25.79 7.71 21.94
CA TRP A 104 26.29 9.09 21.82
C TRP A 104 27.67 9.24 22.45
N ARG A 105 27.96 8.56 23.57
CA ARG A 105 29.30 8.57 24.17
C ARG A 105 30.34 7.83 23.33
N GLU A 106 29.94 6.87 22.50
CA GLU A 106 30.86 6.15 21.61
C GLU A 106 31.43 7.06 20.52
N VAL A 107 30.62 8.00 20.01
CA VAL A 107 31.05 8.96 18.97
C VAL A 107 31.74 10.21 19.51
N MET A 108 31.72 10.42 20.84
CA MET A 108 32.42 11.52 21.51
C MET A 108 33.93 11.33 21.50
N THR A 109 34.65 12.45 21.47
CA THR A 109 36.08 12.49 21.79
C THR A 109 36.33 12.09 23.25
N SER A 110 37.56 11.70 23.56
CA SER A 110 37.97 11.35 24.92
C SER A 110 37.75 12.48 25.93
N ALA A 111 37.87 13.74 25.51
CA ALA A 111 37.64 14.91 26.37
C ALA A 111 36.14 15.09 26.67
N GLU A 112 35.30 15.06 25.64
CA GLU A 112 33.84 15.13 25.80
C GLU A 112 33.31 13.99 26.66
N ARG A 113 33.78 12.76 26.43
CA ARG A 113 33.36 11.58 27.18
C ARG A 113 33.70 11.68 28.67
N LYS A 114 34.80 12.33 29.03
CA LYS A 114 35.18 12.58 30.44
C LYS A 114 34.26 13.60 31.11
N LEU A 115 33.86 14.64 30.37
CA LEU A 115 33.00 15.70 30.90
C LEU A 115 31.53 15.25 30.99
N ILE A 116 31.00 14.73 29.88
CA ILE A 116 29.59 14.37 29.70
C ILE A 116 29.36 12.95 30.26
N THR A 117 28.97 12.89 31.52
CA THR A 117 28.77 11.63 32.25
C THR A 117 27.31 11.36 32.61
N ASN A 118 26.45 12.38 32.57
CA ASN A 118 25.04 12.25 32.91
C ASN A 118 24.14 13.00 31.90
N LEU A 119 23.27 12.25 31.22
CA LEU A 119 22.30 12.81 30.27
C LEU A 119 21.36 13.86 30.90
N ASN A 120 21.01 13.72 32.18
CA ASN A 120 20.10 14.67 32.85
C ASN A 120 20.73 16.05 33.07
N LYS A 121 22.06 16.17 32.96
CA LYS A 121 22.78 17.45 32.99
C LYS A 121 22.94 18.07 31.61
N CYS A 122 22.54 17.36 30.55
CA CYS A 122 22.62 17.83 29.18
C CYS A 122 21.35 18.63 28.85
N ASP A 123 21.52 19.80 28.26
CA ASP A 123 20.44 20.63 27.79
C ASP A 123 20.55 20.83 26.26
N PHE A 124 19.48 20.42 25.58
CA PHE A 124 19.33 20.43 24.13
C PHE A 124 18.32 21.48 23.66
N GLN A 125 17.85 22.37 24.54
CA GLN A 125 16.74 23.28 24.25
C GLN A 125 17.06 24.25 23.10
N GLU A 126 18.26 24.84 23.06
CA GLU A 126 18.64 25.72 21.95
C GLU A 126 18.69 24.98 20.61
N ILE A 127 19.23 23.75 20.61
CA ILE A 127 19.24 22.87 19.43
C ILE A 127 17.79 22.59 18.99
N HIS A 128 16.91 22.29 19.95
CA HIS A 128 15.50 22.03 19.68
C HIS A 128 14.81 23.26 19.05
N THR A 129 14.95 24.43 19.67
CA THR A 129 14.40 25.70 19.18
C THR A 129 14.89 26.00 17.76
N TYR A 130 16.19 25.88 17.50
CA TYR A 130 16.77 26.08 16.17
C TYR A 130 16.11 25.20 15.09
N PHE A 131 15.91 23.90 15.36
CA PHE A 131 15.30 23.02 14.37
C PHE A 131 13.78 23.23 14.23
N THR A 132 13.10 23.66 15.29
CA THR A 132 11.70 24.08 15.24
C THR A 132 11.54 25.31 14.35
N GLU A 133 12.34 26.36 14.56
CA GLU A 133 12.37 27.56 13.73
C GLU A 133 12.76 27.26 12.28
N LYS A 134 13.78 26.42 12.05
CA LYS A 134 14.18 25.97 10.70
C LYS A 134 13.04 25.23 9.98
N THR A 135 12.23 24.47 10.72
CA THR A 135 11.05 23.77 10.17
C THR A 135 9.92 24.74 9.83
N GLU A 136 9.68 25.75 10.67
CA GLU A 136 8.69 26.80 10.43
C GLU A 136 9.08 27.70 9.26
N ALA A 137 10.34 28.12 9.19
CA ALA A 137 10.88 28.89 8.06
C ALA A 137 10.69 28.15 6.73
N LYS A 138 10.93 26.83 6.69
CA LYS A 138 10.65 25.99 5.51
C LYS A 138 9.17 26.00 5.10
N ARG A 139 8.24 26.13 6.04
CA ARG A 139 6.79 26.22 5.72
C ARG A 139 6.42 27.56 5.09
N VAL A 140 7.05 28.64 5.51
CA VAL A 140 6.76 30.02 5.08
C VAL A 140 7.57 30.46 3.83
N GLN A 141 8.50 29.62 3.34
CA GLN A 141 9.25 29.86 2.10
C GLN A 141 8.37 30.31 0.93
N SER A 142 8.94 31.21 0.10
CA SER A 142 8.27 31.75 -1.10
C SER A 142 7.93 30.65 -2.11
N LYS A 143 7.02 30.96 -3.03
CA LYS A 143 6.58 29.99 -4.05
C LYS A 143 7.71 29.66 -5.01
N GLU A 144 8.55 30.64 -5.32
CA GLU A 144 9.70 30.55 -6.22
C GLU A 144 10.73 29.56 -5.65
N VAL A 145 11.18 29.77 -4.40
CA VAL A 145 12.13 28.87 -3.73
C VAL A 145 11.59 27.44 -3.63
N LYS A 146 10.30 27.27 -3.32
CA LYS A 146 9.66 25.95 -3.28
C LYS A 146 9.61 25.28 -4.66
N GLN A 147 9.46 26.06 -5.72
CA GLN A 147 9.45 25.55 -7.09
C GLN A 147 10.85 25.12 -7.53
N ASP A 148 11.88 25.90 -7.23
CA ASP A 148 13.27 25.58 -7.55
C ASP A 148 13.73 24.30 -6.84
N LEU A 149 13.48 24.19 -5.52
CA LEU A 149 13.75 22.98 -4.74
C LEU A 149 13.01 21.76 -5.30
N LYS A 150 11.80 21.95 -5.81
CA LYS A 150 11.03 20.86 -6.42
C LYS A 150 11.64 20.42 -7.75
N MET A 151 12.09 21.35 -8.59
CA MET A 151 12.77 21.06 -9.85
C MET A 151 14.07 20.29 -9.62
N GLU A 152 14.86 20.69 -8.63
CA GLU A 152 16.09 19.99 -8.23
C GLU A 152 15.78 18.56 -7.77
N GLN A 153 14.77 18.36 -6.91
CA GLN A 153 14.36 17.02 -6.48
C GLN A 153 13.81 16.17 -7.64
N GLU A 154 13.14 16.78 -8.61
CA GLU A 154 12.67 16.10 -9.82
C GLU A 154 13.84 15.68 -10.72
N ALA A 155 14.87 16.52 -10.88
CA ALA A 155 16.08 16.18 -11.62
C ALA A 155 16.80 14.99 -10.98
N ILE A 156 17.02 15.04 -9.66
CA ILE A 156 17.59 13.92 -8.88
C ILE A 156 16.75 12.65 -9.07
N ALA A 157 15.42 12.76 -9.02
CA ALA A 157 14.54 11.62 -9.21
C ALA A 157 14.59 11.06 -10.65
N GLN A 158 14.85 11.89 -11.68
CA GLN A 158 15.04 11.39 -13.04
C GLN A 158 16.35 10.65 -13.22
N GLU A 159 17.40 11.08 -12.52
CA GLU A 159 18.73 10.48 -12.60
C GLU A 159 18.84 9.19 -11.77
N TYR A 160 18.45 9.23 -10.49
CA TYR A 160 18.61 8.11 -9.56
C TYR A 160 17.34 7.28 -9.36
N GLY A 161 16.17 7.83 -9.70
CA GLY A 161 14.88 7.18 -9.45
C GLY A 161 14.48 6.14 -10.48
N TYR A 162 15.34 5.85 -11.47
CA TYR A 162 15.06 4.89 -12.53
C TYR A 162 16.26 3.98 -12.81
N CYS A 163 15.97 2.78 -13.29
CA CYS A 163 16.95 1.85 -13.85
C CYS A 163 16.46 1.36 -15.22
N THR A 164 17.36 0.78 -16.01
CA THR A 164 17.04 0.04 -17.22
C THR A 164 17.07 -1.44 -16.88
N MET A 165 15.96 -2.15 -17.05
CA MET A 165 15.87 -3.59 -16.83
C MET A 165 15.25 -4.23 -18.07
N ASP A 166 15.99 -5.13 -18.72
CA ASP A 166 15.57 -5.85 -19.94
C ASP A 166 15.00 -4.93 -21.03
N GLY A 167 15.66 -3.79 -21.26
CA GLY A 167 15.23 -2.78 -22.25
C GLY A 167 14.14 -1.82 -21.77
N HIS A 168 13.55 -2.05 -20.59
CA HIS A 168 12.50 -1.20 -20.02
C HIS A 168 13.05 -0.23 -18.97
N ARG A 169 12.56 1.01 -19.00
CA ARG A 169 12.89 2.02 -17.98
C ARG A 169 11.96 1.87 -16.77
N GLU A 170 12.50 1.34 -15.67
CA GLU A 170 11.77 1.04 -14.45
C GLU A 170 11.99 2.07 -13.36
N ARG A 171 10.95 2.36 -12.57
CA ARG A 171 11.09 3.18 -11.37
C ARG A 171 11.69 2.38 -10.22
N ILE A 172 12.57 3.02 -9.46
CA ILE A 172 13.15 2.50 -8.22
C ILE A 172 12.32 3.03 -7.05
N ALA A 173 11.98 2.16 -6.09
CA ALA A 173 11.12 2.53 -4.96
C ALA A 173 11.82 3.47 -3.95
N ASN A 174 13.05 3.12 -3.60
CA ASN A 174 13.79 3.71 -2.48
C ASN A 174 15.26 3.92 -2.83
N TYR A 175 15.52 4.67 -3.91
CA TYR A 175 16.89 4.95 -4.37
C TYR A 175 17.71 5.81 -3.40
N LYS A 176 17.07 6.50 -2.45
CA LYS A 176 17.74 7.28 -1.41
C LYS A 176 18.05 6.39 -0.21
N ILE A 177 19.32 6.37 0.23
CA ILE A 177 19.74 5.73 1.46
C ILE A 177 19.11 6.43 2.66
N GLU A 178 18.71 5.66 3.67
CA GLU A 178 18.14 6.20 4.90
C GLU A 178 19.19 7.04 5.64
N PRO A 179 18.88 8.30 6.03
CA PRO A 179 19.84 9.13 6.76
C PRO A 179 20.13 8.57 8.16
N PRO A 180 21.29 8.91 8.75
CA PRO A 180 21.57 8.59 10.14
C PRO A 180 20.53 9.20 11.09
N GLY A 181 20.38 8.60 12.27
CA GLY A 181 19.41 9.07 13.25
C GLY A 181 19.20 8.06 14.37
N LEU A 182 18.27 8.31 15.28
CA LEU A 182 17.98 7.37 16.36
C LEU A 182 16.92 6.34 15.93
N PHE A 183 17.18 5.07 16.22
CA PHE A 183 16.23 3.99 16.01
C PHE A 183 15.06 4.13 16.97
N ARG A 184 13.84 4.24 16.45
CA ARG A 184 12.65 4.41 17.29
C ARG A 184 12.02 3.07 17.71
N GLY A 185 12.13 2.05 16.87
CA GLY A 185 11.39 0.80 17.05
C GLY A 185 9.87 1.01 17.02
N ARG A 186 9.11 -0.02 17.37
CA ARG A 186 7.66 0.06 17.63
C ARG A 186 7.36 -0.65 18.95
N GLY A 187 6.38 -0.17 19.68
CA GLY A 187 6.09 -0.63 21.04
C GLY A 187 7.29 -0.48 21.97
N SER A 188 7.40 -1.35 22.97
CA SER A 188 8.51 -1.41 23.92
C SER A 188 9.74 -2.11 23.32
N HIS A 189 10.27 -1.58 22.22
CA HIS A 189 11.43 -2.16 21.55
C HIS A 189 12.72 -1.95 22.38
N PRO A 190 13.48 -3.00 22.73
CA PRO A 190 14.64 -2.91 23.63
C PRO A 190 15.77 -2.04 23.05
N LYS A 191 15.94 -2.05 21.73
CA LYS A 191 16.93 -1.21 21.01
C LYS A 191 16.48 0.22 20.66
N MET A 192 15.32 0.69 21.12
CA MET A 192 14.90 2.08 20.85
C MET A 192 15.92 3.06 21.43
N GLY A 193 16.23 4.16 20.73
CA GLY A 193 17.24 5.14 21.10
C GLY A 193 18.65 4.85 20.55
N LYS A 194 18.93 3.61 20.10
CA LYS A 194 20.21 3.26 19.48
C LYS A 194 20.50 4.09 18.23
N LEU A 195 21.75 4.44 17.99
CA LEU A 195 22.20 5.20 16.83
C LEU A 195 22.14 4.32 15.58
N LYS A 196 21.45 4.81 14.54
CA LYS A 196 21.57 4.30 13.18
C LYS A 196 22.70 5.06 12.50
N ASN A 197 23.72 4.33 12.10
CA ASN A 197 24.93 4.92 11.52
C ASN A 197 24.66 5.45 10.11
N ARG A 198 25.48 6.41 9.69
CA ARG A 198 25.55 6.85 8.31
C ARG A 198 26.13 5.71 7.49
N ILE A 199 25.41 5.29 6.45
CA ILE A 199 25.87 4.26 5.52
C ILE A 199 26.88 4.88 4.56
N GLN A 200 28.08 4.31 4.50
CA GLN A 200 29.15 4.73 3.60
C GLN A 200 29.14 3.90 2.31
N PRO A 201 29.76 4.37 1.22
CA PRO A 201 29.92 3.55 0.00
C PRO A 201 30.56 2.18 0.26
N GLU A 202 31.48 2.11 1.22
CA GLU A 202 32.18 0.90 1.65
C GLU A 202 31.27 -0.11 2.37
N ASP A 203 30.03 0.27 2.72
CA ASP A 203 29.02 -0.61 3.27
C ASP A 203 28.09 -1.19 2.19
N VAL A 204 28.07 -0.59 1.00
CA VAL A 204 27.08 -0.84 -0.04
C VAL A 204 27.57 -1.88 -1.05
N ILE A 205 26.75 -2.91 -1.25
CA ILE A 205 26.87 -3.89 -2.33
C ILE A 205 25.98 -3.46 -3.50
N ILE A 206 26.56 -3.30 -4.68
CA ILE A 206 25.86 -2.99 -5.94
C ILE A 206 25.55 -4.29 -6.70
N ASN A 207 24.39 -4.39 -7.34
CA ASN A 207 24.02 -5.50 -8.21
C ASN A 207 23.49 -5.00 -9.56
N CYS A 208 24.22 -5.33 -10.63
CA CYS A 208 23.92 -4.89 -11.99
C CYS A 208 24.31 -5.99 -12.99
N SER A 209 24.19 -5.74 -14.30
CA SER A 209 24.70 -6.69 -15.31
C SER A 209 26.17 -6.46 -15.61
N ARG A 210 26.88 -7.54 -15.96
CA ARG A 210 28.32 -7.48 -16.26
C ARG A 210 28.63 -6.59 -17.46
N ASP A 211 27.71 -6.53 -18.41
CA ASP A 211 27.74 -5.74 -19.64
C ASP A 211 27.04 -4.37 -19.50
N SER A 212 26.60 -3.99 -18.29
CA SER A 212 26.04 -2.66 -18.01
C SER A 212 27.10 -1.64 -17.63
N LYS A 213 26.74 -0.36 -17.64
CA LYS A 213 27.56 0.69 -17.00
C LYS A 213 27.47 0.57 -15.47
N ILE A 214 28.53 0.03 -14.87
CA ILE A 214 28.63 -0.10 -13.41
C ILE A 214 28.56 1.29 -12.74
N PRO A 215 27.70 1.49 -11.72
CA PRO A 215 27.67 2.71 -10.92
C PRO A 215 29.04 3.10 -10.38
N VAL A 216 29.42 4.37 -10.53
CA VAL A 216 30.66 4.90 -9.96
C VAL A 216 30.38 5.36 -8.52
N PRO A 217 31.18 4.96 -7.52
CA PRO A 217 31.04 5.45 -6.16
C PRO A 217 31.36 6.96 -6.08
N PRO A 218 30.92 7.65 -5.00
CA PRO A 218 31.36 9.02 -4.74
C PRO A 218 32.90 9.16 -4.78
N THR A 219 33.38 10.34 -5.19
CA THR A 219 34.83 10.59 -5.34
C THR A 219 35.59 10.27 -4.06
N GLY A 220 36.65 9.46 -4.18
CA GLY A 220 37.50 9.06 -3.05
C GLY A 220 37.03 7.81 -2.32
N HIS A 221 35.89 7.23 -2.71
CA HIS A 221 35.31 6.05 -2.08
C HIS A 221 35.30 4.83 -3.01
N ASN A 222 35.05 3.66 -2.42
CA ASN A 222 34.84 2.41 -3.14
C ASN A 222 33.55 1.72 -2.67
N TRP A 223 32.90 0.97 -3.56
CA TRP A 223 31.82 0.08 -3.15
C TRP A 223 32.37 -1.08 -2.30
N LYS A 224 31.57 -1.57 -1.35
CA LYS A 224 31.87 -2.80 -0.62
C LYS A 224 32.13 -3.97 -1.59
N GLU A 225 31.24 -4.08 -2.56
CA GLU A 225 31.27 -5.13 -3.57
C GLU A 225 30.36 -4.76 -4.76
N VAL A 226 30.74 -5.20 -5.96
CA VAL A 226 29.89 -5.18 -7.15
C VAL A 226 29.62 -6.63 -7.57
N ARG A 227 28.34 -7.02 -7.55
CA ARG A 227 27.85 -8.35 -7.93
C ARG A 227 27.04 -8.29 -9.23
N PHE A 228 26.89 -9.46 -9.84
CA PHE A 228 26.11 -9.66 -11.07
C PHE A 228 25.17 -10.85 -10.91
N ASP A 229 24.34 -10.84 -9.87
CA ASP A 229 23.42 -11.92 -9.52
C ASP A 229 22.02 -11.66 -10.07
N ASN A 230 21.69 -12.35 -11.16
CA ASN A 230 20.39 -12.26 -11.81
C ASN A 230 19.29 -13.12 -11.17
N LYS A 231 19.58 -13.80 -10.06
CA LYS A 231 18.58 -14.58 -9.31
C LYS A 231 17.85 -13.75 -8.26
N VAL A 232 18.35 -12.55 -7.98
CA VAL A 232 17.76 -11.60 -7.01
C VAL A 232 17.18 -10.36 -7.69
N THR A 233 16.32 -9.64 -6.98
CA THR A 233 15.60 -8.47 -7.52
C THR A 233 16.05 -7.13 -6.93
N TRP A 234 17.07 -7.12 -6.07
CA TRP A 234 17.58 -5.90 -5.47
C TRP A 234 18.72 -5.33 -6.32
N LEU A 235 18.82 -3.99 -6.32
CA LEU A 235 19.80 -3.21 -7.10
C LEU A 235 21.00 -2.82 -6.24
N ALA A 236 20.75 -2.50 -4.97
CA ALA A 236 21.80 -2.27 -3.98
C ALA A 236 21.37 -2.83 -2.62
N SER A 237 22.34 -3.17 -1.78
CA SER A 237 22.09 -3.65 -0.43
C SER A 237 23.18 -3.24 0.55
N TRP A 238 22.86 -3.20 1.84
CA TRP A 238 23.81 -2.96 2.93
C TRP A 238 23.29 -3.58 4.22
N THR A 239 24.18 -3.76 5.19
CA THR A 239 23.82 -4.20 6.54
C THR A 239 23.52 -2.98 7.41
N GLU A 240 22.35 -2.91 8.05
CA GLU A 240 22.11 -1.88 9.07
C GLU A 240 22.66 -2.32 10.44
N ASN A 241 23.12 -1.36 11.25
CA ASN A 241 23.92 -1.63 12.43
C ASN A 241 23.11 -1.97 13.70
N VAL A 242 21.80 -1.72 13.74
CA VAL A 242 21.00 -1.89 14.96
C VAL A 242 20.54 -3.33 15.14
N GLN A 243 20.04 -3.98 14.08
CA GLN A 243 19.61 -5.39 14.10
C GLN A 243 20.50 -6.30 13.25
N GLY A 244 21.52 -5.76 12.56
CA GLY A 244 22.36 -6.54 11.64
C GLY A 244 21.61 -6.99 10.38
N ALA A 245 20.43 -6.44 10.10
CA ALA A 245 19.60 -6.88 9.00
C ALA A 245 20.06 -6.30 7.66
N MET A 246 19.86 -7.06 6.58
CA MET A 246 20.08 -6.52 5.23
C MET A 246 18.95 -5.55 4.83
N LYS A 247 19.35 -4.39 4.33
CA LYS A 247 18.48 -3.42 3.65
C LYS A 247 18.72 -3.49 2.15
N TYR A 248 17.70 -3.16 1.37
CA TYR A 248 17.73 -3.29 -0.08
C TYR A 248 17.10 -2.08 -0.76
N ILE A 249 17.67 -1.68 -1.90
CA ILE A 249 17.02 -0.86 -2.90
C ILE A 249 16.36 -1.79 -3.91
N MET A 250 15.06 -1.61 -4.12
CA MET A 250 14.27 -2.44 -5.03
C MET A 250 13.44 -1.59 -5.99
N LEU A 251 12.96 -2.24 -7.06
CA LEU A 251 12.02 -1.62 -7.98
C LEU A 251 10.72 -1.21 -7.30
N ASN A 252 10.09 -0.19 -7.89
CA ASN A 252 8.77 0.30 -7.52
C ASN A 252 7.69 -0.79 -7.68
N PRO A 253 6.63 -0.80 -6.86
CA PRO A 253 5.51 -1.73 -7.01
C PRO A 253 4.88 -1.77 -8.42
N SER A 254 4.98 -0.70 -9.20
CA SER A 254 4.50 -0.65 -10.59
C SER A 254 5.38 -1.37 -11.62
N SER A 255 6.54 -1.88 -11.22
CA SER A 255 7.41 -2.68 -12.11
C SER A 255 6.83 -4.07 -12.37
N LYS A 256 7.12 -4.65 -13.54
CA LYS A 256 6.73 -6.02 -13.95
C LYS A 256 7.08 -7.04 -12.89
N LEU A 257 8.35 -7.09 -12.44
CA LEU A 257 8.78 -8.07 -11.43
C LEU A 257 8.02 -7.99 -10.10
N LYS A 258 7.59 -6.78 -9.70
CA LYS A 258 6.79 -6.61 -8.47
C LYS A 258 5.32 -6.94 -8.73
N GLY A 259 4.75 -6.49 -9.84
CA GLY A 259 3.37 -6.77 -10.19
C GLY A 259 3.11 -8.24 -10.51
N GLU A 260 4.02 -8.94 -11.19
CA GLU A 260 3.90 -10.39 -11.47
C GLU A 260 3.87 -11.20 -10.16
N LYS A 261 4.75 -10.87 -9.21
CA LYS A 261 4.73 -11.49 -7.89
C LYS A 261 3.44 -11.19 -7.12
N ASP A 262 2.92 -9.97 -7.26
CA ASP A 262 1.67 -9.57 -6.61
C ASP A 262 0.45 -10.27 -7.24
N TRP A 263 0.44 -10.42 -8.57
CA TRP A 263 -0.52 -11.20 -9.33
C TRP A 263 -0.48 -12.68 -8.92
N GLN A 264 0.70 -13.31 -8.93
CA GLN A 264 0.89 -14.70 -8.49
C GLN A 264 0.42 -14.91 -7.04
N LYS A 265 0.70 -13.97 -6.14
CA LYS A 265 0.22 -13.99 -4.76
C LYS A 265 -1.31 -14.11 -4.71
N PHE A 266 -2.04 -13.37 -5.54
CA PHE A 266 -3.50 -13.46 -5.61
C PHE A 266 -3.98 -14.72 -6.34
N GLU A 267 -3.28 -15.20 -7.37
CA GLU A 267 -3.60 -16.49 -8.01
C GLU A 267 -3.50 -17.66 -7.04
N ILE A 268 -2.48 -17.70 -6.18
CA ILE A 268 -2.38 -18.73 -5.12
C ILE A 268 -3.56 -18.63 -4.15
N ALA A 269 -3.98 -17.42 -3.78
CA ALA A 269 -5.16 -17.23 -2.93
C ALA A 269 -6.48 -17.65 -3.63
N ARG A 270 -6.58 -17.47 -4.95
CA ARG A 270 -7.71 -17.96 -5.76
C ARG A 270 -7.71 -19.49 -5.89
N ARG A 271 -6.55 -20.13 -6.03
CA ARG A 271 -6.44 -21.60 -5.98
C ARG A 271 -6.88 -22.13 -4.62
N LEU A 272 -6.49 -21.48 -3.53
CA LEU A 272 -6.95 -21.83 -2.19
C LEU A 272 -8.48 -21.79 -2.10
N LYS A 273 -9.16 -20.81 -2.71
CA LYS A 273 -10.65 -20.77 -2.75
C LYS A 273 -11.26 -22.08 -3.28
N GLY A 274 -10.61 -22.75 -4.24
CA GLY A 274 -11.10 -23.99 -4.83
C GLY A 274 -10.95 -25.24 -3.95
N CYS A 275 -10.01 -25.26 -2.99
CA CYS A 275 -9.73 -26.44 -2.15
C CYS A 275 -9.78 -26.15 -0.63
N VAL A 276 -10.15 -24.93 -0.23
CA VAL A 276 -10.15 -24.53 1.19
C VAL A 276 -11.08 -25.40 2.04
N ASP A 277 -12.20 -25.86 1.48
CA ASP A 277 -13.16 -26.66 2.22
C ASP A 277 -12.63 -28.09 2.49
N ASP A 278 -11.83 -28.66 1.60
CA ASP A 278 -11.11 -29.92 1.83
C ASP A 278 -10.07 -29.77 2.95
N ILE A 279 -9.33 -28.65 2.93
CA ILE A 279 -8.37 -28.31 3.99
C ILE A 279 -9.09 -28.15 5.33
N ARG A 280 -10.27 -27.51 5.32
CA ARG A 280 -11.13 -27.35 6.51
C ARG A 280 -11.66 -28.67 7.04
N ALA A 281 -12.07 -29.58 6.16
CA ALA A 281 -12.47 -30.93 6.53
C ALA A 281 -11.28 -31.68 7.16
N LYS A 282 -10.10 -31.62 6.55
CA LYS A 282 -8.89 -32.27 7.03
C LYS A 282 -8.46 -31.77 8.41
N TYR A 283 -8.29 -30.47 8.61
CA TYR A 283 -7.93 -29.98 9.93
C TYR A 283 -9.03 -30.24 10.96
N SER A 284 -10.32 -30.27 10.56
CA SER A 284 -11.42 -30.60 11.47
C SER A 284 -11.38 -32.06 11.94
N ALA A 285 -10.90 -32.98 11.09
CA ALA A 285 -10.59 -34.36 11.49
C ALA A 285 -9.37 -34.40 12.42
N ASP A 286 -8.28 -33.70 12.08
CA ASP A 286 -7.05 -33.65 12.87
C ASP A 286 -7.27 -33.08 14.29
N LEU A 287 -8.31 -32.27 14.51
CA LEU A 287 -8.71 -31.83 15.86
C LEU A 287 -8.99 -33.00 16.83
N LYS A 288 -9.30 -34.19 16.31
CA LYS A 288 -9.55 -35.42 17.08
C LYS A 288 -8.40 -36.43 16.98
N SER A 289 -7.27 -36.05 16.37
CA SER A 289 -6.11 -36.95 16.24
C SER A 289 -5.58 -37.39 17.60
N ARG A 290 -5.05 -38.61 17.66
CA ARG A 290 -4.34 -39.12 18.85
C ARG A 290 -3.01 -38.39 19.06
N GLU A 291 -2.40 -37.91 17.98
CA GLU A 291 -1.12 -37.23 18.04
C GLU A 291 -1.28 -35.76 18.47
N MET A 292 -0.54 -35.35 19.51
CA MET A 292 -0.58 -33.97 20.04
C MET A 292 -0.17 -32.94 18.98
N LYS A 293 0.92 -33.19 18.25
CA LYS A 293 1.43 -32.30 17.21
C LYS A 293 0.38 -32.03 16.12
N SER A 294 -0.31 -33.08 15.67
CA SER A 294 -1.40 -32.94 14.69
C SER A 294 -2.56 -32.11 15.24
N ARG A 295 -2.96 -32.32 16.51
CA ARG A 295 -4.01 -31.50 17.15
C ARG A 295 -3.60 -30.03 17.28
N GLN A 296 -2.37 -29.75 17.69
CA GLN A 296 -1.85 -28.37 17.82
C GLN A 296 -1.82 -27.68 16.45
N ARG A 297 -1.27 -28.34 15.43
CA ARG A 297 -1.29 -27.86 14.05
C ARG A 297 -2.70 -27.54 13.56
N ALA A 298 -3.67 -28.43 13.82
CA ALA A 298 -5.06 -28.25 13.41
C ALA A 298 -5.73 -27.05 14.10
N VAL A 299 -5.47 -26.85 15.40
CA VAL A 299 -6.00 -25.69 16.14
C VAL A 299 -5.35 -24.39 15.66
N ALA A 300 -4.03 -24.37 15.43
CA ALA A 300 -3.35 -23.20 14.89
C ALA A 300 -3.86 -22.84 13.49
N LEU A 301 -4.04 -23.83 12.61
CA LEU A 301 -4.60 -23.62 11.27
C LEU A 301 -6.05 -23.13 11.33
N TYR A 302 -6.86 -23.63 12.27
CA TYR A 302 -8.21 -23.12 12.54
C TYR A 302 -8.20 -21.63 12.93
N PHE A 303 -7.27 -21.19 13.79
CA PHE A 303 -7.14 -19.78 14.14
C PHE A 303 -6.68 -18.92 12.95
N ILE A 304 -5.73 -19.39 12.14
CA ILE A 304 -5.29 -18.67 10.94
C ILE A 304 -6.43 -18.54 9.92
N ASP A 305 -7.20 -19.61 9.68
CA ASP A 305 -8.34 -19.61 8.75
C ASP A 305 -9.51 -18.74 9.27
N LYS A 306 -9.90 -18.87 10.56
CA LYS A 306 -11.10 -18.19 11.07
C LYS A 306 -10.86 -16.77 11.58
N LEU A 307 -9.69 -16.51 12.13
CA LEU A 307 -9.38 -15.22 12.79
C LEU A 307 -8.34 -14.40 12.02
N ALA A 308 -7.86 -14.89 10.87
CA ALA A 308 -6.86 -14.24 10.04
C ALA A 308 -5.57 -13.86 10.82
N LEU A 309 -5.22 -14.66 11.84
CA LEU A 309 -3.99 -14.47 12.61
C LEU A 309 -2.76 -14.66 11.71
N ARG A 310 -1.70 -13.93 12.02
CA ARG A 310 -0.39 -14.14 11.37
C ARG A 310 0.25 -15.39 11.96
N ALA A 311 1.08 -16.07 11.16
CA ALA A 311 1.76 -17.31 11.59
C ALA A 311 2.57 -17.14 12.88
N GLY A 312 3.32 -16.02 13.02
CA GLY A 312 4.15 -15.73 14.20
C GLY A 312 5.43 -16.54 14.23
N ASN A 313 6.53 -15.95 13.75
CA ASN A 313 7.84 -16.59 13.88
C ASN A 313 8.39 -16.34 15.28
N GLU A 314 9.16 -17.31 15.78
CA GLU A 314 10.00 -17.14 16.97
C GLU A 314 10.94 -15.95 16.76
N LYS A 315 11.20 -15.23 17.85
CA LYS A 315 12.09 -14.08 17.87
C LYS A 315 13.05 -14.24 19.02
N GLU A 316 14.25 -13.70 18.85
CA GLU A 316 15.24 -13.64 19.90
C GLU A 316 14.77 -12.66 21.00
N GLU A 317 14.81 -13.15 22.25
CA GLU A 317 14.45 -12.38 23.43
C GLU A 317 15.47 -11.24 23.65
N GLY A 318 14.97 -10.06 24.03
CA GLY A 318 15.83 -8.88 24.21
C GLY A 318 16.30 -8.18 22.92
N GLU A 319 16.12 -8.81 21.75
CA GLU A 319 16.52 -8.23 20.45
C GLU A 319 15.41 -7.44 19.77
N THR A 320 14.17 -7.88 19.95
CA THR A 320 12.99 -7.29 19.32
C THR A 320 11.89 -7.02 20.34
N ALA A 321 10.92 -6.19 19.98
CA ALA A 321 9.72 -6.03 20.79
C ALA A 321 8.98 -7.37 20.93
N ASP A 322 8.58 -7.71 22.16
CA ASP A 322 7.79 -8.90 22.47
C ASP A 322 6.42 -8.78 21.80
N THR A 323 6.28 -9.52 20.70
CA THR A 323 5.04 -9.60 19.94
C THR A 323 4.92 -10.99 19.38
N VAL A 324 3.71 -11.54 19.43
CA VAL A 324 3.44 -12.93 19.06
C VAL A 324 2.53 -13.02 17.84
N GLY A 325 2.55 -14.17 17.18
CA GLY A 325 1.51 -14.60 16.25
C GLY A 325 0.99 -15.98 16.63
N CYS A 326 0.22 -16.61 15.75
CA CYS A 326 -0.52 -17.82 16.05
C CYS A 326 0.34 -18.96 16.62
N CYS A 327 1.48 -19.27 16.02
CA CYS A 327 2.34 -20.38 16.42
C CYS A 327 3.16 -20.07 17.67
N SER A 328 3.36 -18.79 17.99
CA SER A 328 4.16 -18.31 19.13
C SER A 328 3.28 -17.78 20.26
N LEU A 329 2.01 -18.20 20.33
CA LEU A 329 1.10 -17.81 21.41
C LEU A 329 1.52 -18.52 22.70
N ARG A 330 1.77 -17.75 23.75
CA ARG A 330 1.94 -18.23 25.13
C ARG A 330 0.63 -18.34 25.91
N VAL A 331 0.63 -19.12 26.99
CA VAL A 331 -0.56 -19.42 27.83
C VAL A 331 -1.22 -18.13 28.36
N GLU A 332 -0.44 -17.13 28.76
CA GLU A 332 -0.93 -15.84 29.27
C GLU A 332 -1.84 -15.07 28.29
N HIS A 333 -1.70 -15.31 26.98
CA HIS A 333 -2.43 -14.60 25.94
C HIS A 333 -3.85 -15.13 25.72
N ILE A 334 -4.19 -16.28 26.31
CA ILE A 334 -5.46 -16.96 26.08
C ILE A 334 -6.17 -17.21 27.41
N LYS A 335 -7.42 -16.76 27.51
CA LYS A 335 -8.32 -17.10 28.62
C LYS A 335 -9.50 -17.92 28.11
N LEU A 336 -9.73 -19.06 28.74
CA LEU A 336 -10.78 -20.01 28.36
C LEU A 336 -12.01 -19.82 29.24
N HIS A 337 -13.13 -19.41 28.64
CA HIS A 337 -14.41 -19.22 29.31
C HIS A 337 -15.38 -20.36 28.94
N ASN A 338 -15.76 -21.18 29.93
CA ASN A 338 -16.73 -22.26 29.70
C ASN A 338 -18.09 -21.69 29.25
N LYS A 339 -18.53 -20.58 29.86
CA LYS A 339 -19.70 -19.81 29.47
C LYS A 339 -19.43 -18.32 29.68
N LEU A 340 -19.67 -17.49 28.67
CA LEU A 340 -19.57 -16.04 28.75
C LEU A 340 -20.71 -15.42 27.92
N ASN A 341 -21.47 -14.49 28.52
CA ASN A 341 -22.61 -13.82 27.87
C ASN A 341 -23.60 -14.80 27.20
N GLY A 342 -23.88 -15.93 27.85
CA GLY A 342 -24.78 -16.97 27.32
C GLY A 342 -24.15 -17.92 26.29
N GLN A 343 -22.96 -17.62 25.77
CA GLN A 343 -22.25 -18.47 24.80
C GLN A 343 -21.31 -19.45 25.52
N ALA A 344 -21.32 -20.72 25.11
CA ALA A 344 -20.43 -21.74 25.66
C ALA A 344 -19.13 -21.86 24.84
N CYS A 345 -18.01 -22.24 25.46
CA CYS A 345 -16.71 -22.42 24.78
C CYS A 345 -16.17 -21.13 24.14
N VAL A 346 -16.07 -20.06 24.91
CA VAL A 346 -15.54 -18.76 24.45
C VAL A 346 -14.05 -18.67 24.77
N VAL A 347 -13.25 -18.30 23.78
CA VAL A 347 -11.80 -18.06 23.92
C VAL A 347 -11.57 -16.56 23.84
N GLU A 348 -11.00 -16.00 24.90
CA GLU A 348 -10.54 -14.61 24.94
C GLU A 348 -9.06 -14.56 24.61
N PHE A 349 -8.72 -13.80 23.56
CA PHE A 349 -7.36 -13.51 23.14
C PHE A 349 -6.98 -12.09 23.58
N ASP A 350 -5.80 -11.95 24.15
CA ASP A 350 -5.22 -10.65 24.49
C ASP A 350 -3.70 -10.70 24.37
N PHE A 351 -3.17 -10.16 23.26
CA PHE A 351 -1.73 -10.16 23.01
C PHE A 351 -1.32 -9.01 22.09
N LEU A 352 -0.02 -8.70 22.08
CA LEU A 352 0.56 -7.74 21.14
C LEU A 352 1.01 -8.47 19.87
N GLY A 353 0.42 -8.13 18.74
CA GLY A 353 0.80 -8.67 17.43
C GLY A 353 1.88 -7.84 16.74
N LYS A 354 2.04 -8.05 15.43
CA LYS A 354 2.97 -7.25 14.59
C LYS A 354 2.80 -5.75 14.86
N ASP A 355 3.93 -5.05 14.95
CA ASP A 355 4.01 -3.61 15.21
C ASP A 355 3.50 -3.21 16.62
N SER A 356 3.45 -4.18 17.54
CA SER A 356 2.91 -4.05 18.91
C SER A 356 1.46 -3.58 18.95
N ILE A 357 0.69 -3.91 17.90
CA ILE A 357 -0.75 -3.64 17.86
C ILE A 357 -1.46 -4.73 18.67
N ARG A 358 -2.21 -4.32 19.70
CA ARG A 358 -3.00 -5.23 20.53
C ARG A 358 -4.06 -5.95 19.69
N TYR A 359 -4.10 -7.27 19.81
CA TYR A 359 -5.19 -8.11 19.35
C TYR A 359 -6.00 -8.52 20.57
N TYR A 360 -7.19 -7.94 20.70
CA TYR A 360 -8.15 -8.29 21.74
C TYR A 360 -9.42 -8.81 21.08
N ASN A 361 -9.79 -10.05 21.37
CA ASN A 361 -10.99 -10.64 20.78
C ASN A 361 -11.59 -11.73 21.66
N LYS A 362 -12.92 -11.84 21.69
CA LYS A 362 -13.65 -12.91 22.36
C LYS A 362 -14.40 -13.71 21.32
N VAL A 363 -13.97 -14.95 21.11
CA VAL A 363 -14.41 -15.76 19.99
C VAL A 363 -15.08 -17.03 20.50
N LEU A 364 -16.29 -17.27 20.02
CA LEU A 364 -16.93 -18.57 20.14
C LEU A 364 -16.20 -19.60 19.24
N VAL A 365 -15.66 -20.65 19.83
CA VAL A 365 -14.93 -21.69 19.09
C VAL A 365 -15.66 -23.03 19.13
N LYS A 366 -15.32 -23.93 18.20
CA LYS A 366 -15.80 -25.31 18.21
C LYS A 366 -15.44 -25.97 19.56
N LYS A 367 -16.37 -26.75 20.13
CA LYS A 367 -16.17 -27.47 21.41
C LYS A 367 -14.87 -28.28 21.46
N GLN A 368 -14.50 -28.93 20.35
CA GLN A 368 -13.25 -29.70 20.28
C GLN A 368 -12.00 -28.81 20.34
N VAL A 369 -12.03 -27.62 19.71
CA VAL A 369 -10.94 -26.63 19.79
C VAL A 369 -10.77 -26.17 21.24
N PHE A 370 -11.86 -25.83 21.92
CA PHE A 370 -11.84 -25.42 23.32
C PHE A 370 -11.26 -26.50 24.25
N LYS A 371 -11.69 -27.76 24.08
CA LYS A 371 -11.15 -28.91 24.83
C LYS A 371 -9.65 -29.10 24.57
N ASN A 372 -9.22 -29.01 23.32
CA ASN A 372 -7.81 -29.14 22.96
C ASN A 372 -6.98 -28.01 23.58
N LEU A 373 -7.43 -26.76 23.55
CA LEU A 373 -6.74 -25.64 24.21
C LEU A 373 -6.59 -25.88 25.71
N LYS A 374 -7.65 -26.34 26.38
CA LYS A 374 -7.57 -26.69 27.81
C LYS A 374 -6.49 -27.73 28.06
N HIS A 375 -6.34 -28.72 27.18
CA HIS A 375 -5.30 -29.73 27.28
C HIS A 375 -3.91 -29.19 26.94
N PHE A 376 -3.80 -28.28 25.96
CA PHE A 376 -2.53 -27.67 25.57
C PHE A 376 -1.95 -26.74 26.65
N MET A 377 -2.81 -26.19 27.50
CA MET A 377 -2.44 -25.28 28.60
C MET A 377 -2.33 -26.01 29.96
N GLN A 378 -2.55 -27.33 30.01
CA GLN A 378 -2.39 -28.10 31.25
C GLN A 378 -0.91 -28.23 31.63
N ASN A 379 -0.61 -28.02 32.92
CA ASN A 379 0.74 -28.14 33.49
C ASN A 379 1.77 -27.26 32.78
N LYS A 380 1.37 -26.03 32.43
CA LYS A 380 2.22 -25.02 31.80
C LYS A 380 2.16 -23.72 32.57
N ASP A 381 3.29 -23.02 32.61
CA ASP A 381 3.40 -21.68 33.17
C ASP A 381 2.84 -20.64 32.19
N PRO A 382 2.47 -19.43 32.66
CA PRO A 382 1.92 -18.38 31.79
C PRO A 382 2.82 -18.01 30.60
N SER A 383 4.14 -18.10 30.77
CA SER A 383 5.14 -17.82 29.74
C SER A 383 5.37 -18.96 28.75
N ASP A 384 4.84 -20.15 28.99
CA ASP A 384 5.05 -21.29 28.11
C ASP A 384 4.22 -21.17 26.82
N ASP A 385 4.72 -21.73 25.74
CA ASP A 385 4.01 -21.79 24.46
C ASP A 385 2.76 -22.68 24.56
N VAL A 386 1.63 -22.16 24.06
CA VAL A 386 0.40 -22.96 23.86
C VAL A 386 0.66 -24.09 22.87
N PHE A 387 1.47 -23.84 21.84
CA PHE A 387 1.78 -24.79 20.79
C PHE A 387 3.25 -25.27 20.85
N ASP A 388 3.64 -25.89 21.95
CA ASP A 388 5.00 -26.38 22.26
C ASP A 388 5.59 -27.38 21.24
N ARG A 389 4.77 -27.97 20.35
CA ARG A 389 5.23 -28.92 19.32
C ARG A 389 5.06 -28.40 17.89
N LEU A 390 4.80 -27.10 17.74
CA LEU A 390 4.55 -26.46 16.46
C LEU A 390 5.43 -25.22 16.31
N ASN A 391 5.97 -25.05 15.10
CA ASN A 391 6.56 -23.78 14.68
C ASN A 391 6.07 -23.45 13.26
N THR A 392 6.35 -22.23 12.80
CA THR A 392 5.88 -21.76 11.48
C THR A 392 6.46 -22.55 10.32
N HIS A 393 7.69 -23.05 10.45
CA HIS A 393 8.32 -23.90 9.43
C HIS A 393 7.51 -25.18 9.22
N ASN A 394 7.23 -25.92 10.29
CA ASN A 394 6.47 -27.16 10.25
C ASN A 394 5.04 -26.95 9.76
N LEU A 395 4.40 -25.83 10.16
CA LEU A 395 3.08 -25.47 9.66
C LEU A 395 3.09 -25.24 8.14
N ASN A 396 4.03 -24.42 7.63
CA ASN A 396 4.10 -24.12 6.20
C ASN A 396 4.49 -25.35 5.38
N LYS A 397 5.37 -26.24 5.90
CA LYS A 397 5.69 -27.51 5.25
C LYS A 397 4.43 -28.36 5.04
N HIS A 398 3.61 -28.50 6.08
CA HIS A 398 2.34 -29.21 5.97
C HIS A 398 1.38 -28.54 4.97
N LEU A 399 1.30 -27.21 4.96
CA LEU A 399 0.43 -26.50 4.02
C LEU A 399 0.88 -26.71 2.56
N GLN A 400 2.18 -26.72 2.30
CA GLN A 400 2.74 -27.00 0.98
C GLN A 400 2.36 -28.41 0.48
N GLU A 401 2.24 -29.41 1.38
CA GLU A 401 1.75 -30.75 1.04
C GLU A 401 0.26 -30.76 0.68
N LEU A 402 -0.54 -29.81 1.18
CA LEU A 402 -1.97 -29.72 0.87
C LEU A 402 -2.24 -28.98 -0.43
N MET A 403 -1.43 -27.97 -0.74
CA MET A 403 -1.51 -27.23 -1.98
C MET A 403 -0.15 -26.58 -2.26
N GLU A 404 0.35 -26.75 -3.48
CA GLU A 404 1.61 -26.16 -3.89
C GLU A 404 1.59 -24.62 -3.77
N GLY A 405 2.60 -24.08 -3.07
CA GLY A 405 2.76 -22.66 -2.80
C GLY A 405 1.93 -22.16 -1.61
N LEU A 406 1.19 -23.04 -0.93
CA LEU A 406 0.37 -22.66 0.21
C LEU A 406 1.23 -22.38 1.45
N THR A 407 1.02 -21.20 2.04
CA THR A 407 1.59 -20.83 3.33
C THR A 407 0.52 -20.21 4.21
N ALA A 408 0.79 -20.08 5.51
CA ALA A 408 -0.12 -19.42 6.44
C ALA A 408 -0.46 -17.96 6.03
N LYS A 409 0.42 -17.29 5.27
CA LYS A 409 0.17 -15.93 4.77
C LYS A 409 -0.94 -15.89 3.72
N VAL A 410 -1.09 -16.95 2.91
CA VAL A 410 -2.08 -17.05 1.83
C VAL A 410 -3.50 -16.97 2.40
N PHE A 411 -3.77 -17.62 3.55
CA PHE A 411 -5.08 -17.55 4.21
C PHE A 411 -5.51 -16.12 4.52
N ARG A 412 -4.59 -15.25 4.96
CA ARG A 412 -4.92 -13.84 5.22
C ARG A 412 -5.30 -13.10 3.94
N THR A 413 -4.60 -13.34 2.83
CA THR A 413 -4.93 -12.76 1.52
C THR A 413 -6.27 -13.28 0.99
N TYR A 414 -6.49 -14.59 1.08
CA TYR A 414 -7.74 -15.24 0.69
C TYR A 414 -8.92 -14.69 1.49
N ASN A 415 -8.84 -14.71 2.82
CA ASN A 415 -9.91 -14.23 3.70
C ASN A 415 -10.19 -12.74 3.48
N ALA A 416 -9.15 -11.91 3.33
CA ALA A 416 -9.34 -10.49 3.05
C ALA A 416 -10.06 -10.25 1.72
N SER A 417 -9.65 -10.94 0.65
CA SER A 417 -10.23 -10.78 -0.69
C SER A 417 -11.67 -11.29 -0.75
N ILE A 418 -11.96 -12.47 -0.20
CA ILE A 418 -13.31 -13.04 -0.22
C ILE A 418 -14.28 -12.24 0.67
N THR A 419 -13.81 -11.72 1.81
CA THR A 419 -14.62 -10.82 2.64
C THR A 419 -14.95 -9.52 1.91
N LEU A 420 -13.99 -8.91 1.20
CA LEU A 420 -14.29 -7.72 0.38
C LEU A 420 -15.37 -8.05 -0.65
N GLN A 421 -15.20 -9.14 -1.41
CA GLN A 421 -16.16 -9.54 -2.43
C GLN A 421 -17.58 -9.67 -1.86
N HIS A 422 -17.76 -10.48 -0.80
CA HIS A 422 -19.08 -10.69 -0.19
C HIS A 422 -19.66 -9.39 0.40
N GLN A 423 -18.84 -8.54 1.00
CA GLN A 423 -19.32 -7.27 1.56
C GLN A 423 -19.72 -6.28 0.47
N LEU A 424 -19.02 -6.25 -0.67
CA LEU A 424 -19.44 -5.43 -1.81
C LEU A 424 -20.76 -5.93 -2.39
N GLU A 425 -20.96 -7.25 -2.49
CA GLU A 425 -22.22 -7.85 -2.93
C GLU A 425 -23.39 -7.51 -1.99
N GLN A 426 -23.14 -7.42 -0.67
CA GLN A 426 -24.18 -7.15 0.33
C GLN A 426 -24.48 -5.65 0.54
N LEU A 427 -23.47 -4.79 0.46
CA LEU A 427 -23.57 -3.37 0.88
C LEU A 427 -23.78 -2.42 -0.30
N THR A 428 -23.59 -2.86 -1.54
CA THR A 428 -23.68 -1.97 -2.70
C THR A 428 -25.13 -1.84 -3.15
N ASP A 429 -25.67 -0.62 -3.09
CA ASP A 429 -26.91 -0.27 -3.75
C ASP A 429 -26.61 0.18 -5.20
N SER A 430 -27.26 -0.46 -6.19
CA SER A 430 -27.08 -0.14 -7.61
C SER A 430 -27.60 1.25 -7.97
N GLU A 431 -28.63 1.73 -7.28
CA GLU A 431 -29.27 3.04 -7.52
C GLU A 431 -28.65 4.17 -6.69
N GLY A 432 -27.76 3.82 -5.75
CA GLY A 432 -27.05 4.80 -4.92
C GLY A 432 -26.16 5.75 -5.73
N SER A 433 -25.98 6.96 -5.20
CA SER A 433 -25.06 7.95 -5.75
C SER A 433 -23.61 7.46 -5.71
N GLU A 434 -22.73 8.10 -6.49
CA GLU A 434 -21.28 7.82 -6.47
C GLU A 434 -20.69 7.94 -5.05
N ALA A 435 -21.15 8.92 -4.26
CA ALA A 435 -20.68 9.11 -2.89
C ALA A 435 -21.11 7.94 -1.97
N GLU A 436 -22.35 7.49 -2.08
CA GLU A 436 -22.88 6.37 -1.29
C GLU A 436 -22.22 5.05 -1.66
N LYS A 437 -22.03 4.79 -2.96
CA LYS A 437 -21.28 3.62 -3.44
C LYS A 437 -19.85 3.61 -2.90
N LEU A 438 -19.19 4.77 -2.85
CA LEU A 438 -17.86 4.90 -2.27
C LEU A 438 -17.85 4.60 -0.76
N LEU A 439 -18.89 5.04 -0.03
CA LEU A 439 -19.07 4.71 1.38
C LEU A 439 -19.26 3.20 1.57
N SER A 440 -20.07 2.54 0.73
CA SER A 440 -20.24 1.08 0.75
C SER A 440 -18.93 0.36 0.51
N TYR A 441 -18.11 0.81 -0.44
CA TYR A 441 -16.77 0.26 -0.66
C TYR A 441 -15.88 0.42 0.57
N ASN A 442 -15.87 1.60 1.20
CA ASN A 442 -15.07 1.85 2.39
C ASN A 442 -15.55 1.02 3.59
N ARG A 443 -16.85 0.80 3.74
CA ARG A 443 -17.43 -0.10 4.75
C ARG A 443 -17.03 -1.56 4.50
N ALA A 444 -17.08 -2.01 3.24
CA ALA A 444 -16.61 -3.34 2.85
C ALA A 444 -15.12 -3.54 3.17
N ASN A 445 -14.26 -2.57 2.81
CA ASN A 445 -12.84 -2.61 3.17
C ASN A 445 -12.62 -2.50 4.69
N ARG A 446 -13.47 -1.77 5.42
CA ARG A 446 -13.40 -1.70 6.88
C ARG A 446 -13.63 -3.06 7.52
N ALA A 447 -14.62 -3.82 7.05
CA ALA A 447 -14.84 -5.19 7.53
C ALA A 447 -13.57 -6.06 7.36
N VAL A 448 -12.87 -5.92 6.22
CA VAL A 448 -11.59 -6.59 5.99
C VAL A 448 -10.48 -6.10 6.94
N ALA A 449 -10.38 -4.79 7.13
CA ALA A 449 -9.40 -4.19 8.03
C ALA A 449 -9.61 -4.65 9.49
N VAL A 450 -10.86 -4.75 9.93
CA VAL A 450 -11.25 -5.30 11.25
C VAL A 450 -10.85 -6.77 11.36
N LEU A 451 -11.18 -7.60 10.36
CA LEU A 451 -10.78 -9.01 10.31
C LEU A 451 -9.25 -9.16 10.41
N CYS A 452 -8.50 -8.29 9.74
CA CYS A 452 -7.04 -8.30 9.74
C CYS A 452 -6.38 -7.60 10.95
N ASN A 453 -7.17 -7.06 11.88
CA ASN A 453 -6.74 -6.22 12.99
C ASN A 453 -5.85 -5.02 12.56
N HIS A 454 -6.23 -4.34 11.48
CA HIS A 454 -5.56 -3.13 11.00
C HIS A 454 -6.06 -1.89 11.73
N GLN A 455 -5.50 -1.66 12.91
CA GLN A 455 -5.85 -0.53 13.78
C GLN A 455 -4.90 0.65 13.57
N ARG A 456 -5.38 1.85 13.93
CA ARG A 456 -4.57 3.06 14.09
C ARG A 456 -5.04 3.85 15.30
N THR A 457 -4.13 4.61 15.90
CA THR A 457 -4.49 5.61 16.91
C THR A 457 -5.33 6.71 16.27
N ALA A 458 -6.37 7.17 16.97
CA ALA A 458 -7.18 8.30 16.53
C ALA A 458 -6.28 9.55 16.39
N PRO A 459 -6.36 10.30 15.27
CA PRO A 459 -5.56 11.51 15.10
C PRO A 459 -5.83 12.54 16.19
N LYS A 460 -4.79 13.20 16.73
CA LYS A 460 -4.93 14.23 17.78
C LYS A 460 -5.86 15.39 17.38
N SER A 461 -5.96 15.69 16.08
CA SER A 461 -6.82 16.76 15.53
C SER A 461 -8.19 16.28 15.02
N PHE A 462 -8.57 15.03 15.30
CA PHE A 462 -9.78 14.42 14.75
C PHE A 462 -11.05 15.19 15.11
N ASP A 463 -11.26 15.47 16.41
CA ASP A 463 -12.48 16.12 16.90
C ASP A 463 -12.63 17.54 16.34
N GLN A 464 -11.52 18.28 16.24
CA GLN A 464 -11.51 19.61 15.61
C GLN A 464 -11.88 19.53 14.12
N SER A 465 -11.38 18.51 13.40
CA SER A 465 -11.74 18.32 12.01
C SER A 465 -13.20 17.88 11.83
N MET A 466 -13.75 17.08 12.74
CA MET A 466 -15.16 16.66 12.68
C MET A 466 -16.10 17.82 12.97
N LYS A 467 -15.81 18.65 13.98
CA LYS A 467 -16.56 19.89 14.25
C LYS A 467 -16.63 20.81 13.02
N LYS A 468 -15.51 20.95 12.28
CA LYS A 468 -15.47 21.74 11.04
C LYS A 468 -16.34 21.17 9.93
N ILE A 469 -16.47 19.83 9.83
CA ILE A 469 -17.35 19.21 8.85
C ILE A 469 -18.81 19.39 9.27
N GLN A 470 -19.13 19.19 10.55
CA GLN A 470 -20.49 19.37 11.04
C GLN A 470 -20.99 20.80 10.84
N ALA A 471 -20.16 21.81 11.12
CA ALA A 471 -20.51 23.20 10.85
C ALA A 471 -20.82 23.47 9.37
N LYS A 472 -20.10 22.81 8.45
CA LYS A 472 -20.38 22.91 7.00
C LYS A 472 -21.68 22.22 6.59
N ILE A 473 -22.02 21.10 7.24
CA ILE A 473 -23.28 20.37 7.04
C ILE A 473 -24.44 21.26 7.46
N GLU A 474 -24.40 21.83 8.66
CA GLU A 474 -25.48 22.70 9.16
C GLU A 474 -25.66 23.95 8.29
N ALA A 475 -24.57 24.62 7.91
CA ALA A 475 -24.65 25.75 6.98
C ALA A 475 -25.23 25.36 5.60
N LYS A 476 -25.05 24.11 5.15
CA LYS A 476 -25.66 23.61 3.91
C LYS A 476 -27.13 23.31 4.06
N LYS A 477 -27.57 22.77 5.20
CA LYS A 477 -28.99 22.55 5.51
C LYS A 477 -29.74 23.87 5.53
N GLU A 478 -29.21 24.89 6.21
CA GLU A 478 -29.79 26.24 6.21
C GLU A 478 -29.93 26.82 4.79
N GLN A 479 -28.90 26.65 3.96
CA GLN A 479 -28.92 27.09 2.56
C GLN A 479 -29.98 26.36 1.73
N ILE A 480 -30.18 25.06 1.97
CA ILE A 480 -31.21 24.25 1.32
C ILE A 480 -32.60 24.74 1.73
N ASP A 481 -32.83 24.98 3.03
CA ASP A 481 -34.14 25.41 3.54
C ASP A 481 -34.55 26.78 2.98
N LEU A 482 -33.61 27.73 2.93
CA LEU A 482 -33.83 29.03 2.28
C LEU A 482 -34.19 28.85 0.80
N THR A 483 -33.42 28.04 0.06
CA THR A 483 -33.65 27.82 -1.37
C THR A 483 -34.97 27.06 -1.63
N LYS A 484 -35.37 26.15 -0.73
CA LYS A 484 -36.67 25.46 -0.78
C LYS A 484 -37.84 26.42 -0.55
N SER A 485 -37.68 27.37 0.38
CA SER A 485 -38.66 28.45 0.60
C SER A 485 -38.81 29.33 -0.65
N GLU A 486 -37.70 29.76 -1.26
CA GLU A 486 -37.70 30.52 -2.52
C GLU A 486 -38.33 29.73 -3.68
N LEU A 487 -38.08 28.41 -3.76
CA LEU A 487 -38.70 27.54 -4.75
C LEU A 487 -40.22 27.45 -4.55
N LYS A 488 -40.69 27.40 -3.31
CA LYS A 488 -42.13 27.42 -2.99
C LYS A 488 -42.77 28.73 -3.44
N SER A 489 -42.14 29.87 -3.13
CA SER A 489 -42.60 31.19 -3.57
C SER A 489 -42.60 31.32 -5.11
N ALA A 490 -41.56 30.83 -5.79
CA ALA A 490 -41.50 30.81 -7.24
C ALA A 490 -42.60 29.95 -7.88
N LYS A 491 -42.92 28.78 -7.28
CA LYS A 491 -44.04 27.93 -7.72
C LYS A 491 -45.38 28.63 -7.56
N MET A 492 -45.60 29.32 -6.44
CA MET A 492 -46.83 30.11 -6.21
C MET A 492 -46.96 31.25 -7.22
N TYR A 493 -45.88 32.00 -7.47
CA TYR A 493 -45.86 33.07 -8.47
C TYR A 493 -46.15 32.56 -9.89
N HIS A 494 -45.59 31.41 -10.26
CA HIS A 494 -45.88 30.78 -11.55
C HIS A 494 -47.34 30.34 -11.69
N LYS A 495 -47.98 29.83 -10.62
CA LYS A 495 -49.42 29.48 -10.64
C LYS A 495 -50.31 30.67 -10.99
N VAL A 496 -49.93 31.88 -10.55
CA VAL A 496 -50.67 33.12 -10.84
C VAL A 496 -50.38 33.62 -12.26
N LYS A 497 -49.11 33.69 -12.67
CA LYS A 497 -48.71 34.38 -13.91
C LYS A 497 -48.72 33.49 -15.17
N LYS A 498 -48.50 32.17 -15.02
CA LYS A 498 -48.51 31.12 -16.07
C LYS A 498 -47.66 31.41 -17.33
N ASP A 499 -46.64 32.26 -17.23
CA ASP A 499 -45.79 32.63 -18.37
C ASP A 499 -44.49 31.81 -18.45
N LYS A 500 -43.85 31.81 -19.63
CA LYS A 500 -42.60 31.06 -19.87
C LYS A 500 -41.45 31.51 -18.96
N LYS A 501 -41.38 32.80 -18.59
CA LYS A 501 -40.29 33.33 -17.74
C LYS A 501 -40.41 32.83 -16.31
N SER A 502 -41.62 32.81 -15.73
CA SER A 502 -41.82 32.27 -14.38
C SER A 502 -41.60 30.76 -14.30
N LYS A 503 -41.94 30.00 -15.36
CA LYS A 503 -41.61 28.55 -15.44
C LYS A 503 -40.10 28.29 -15.39
N LEU A 504 -39.31 29.08 -16.12
CA LEU A 504 -37.84 28.97 -16.13
C LEU A 504 -37.23 29.27 -14.75
N VAL A 505 -37.81 30.19 -13.98
CA VAL A 505 -37.34 30.50 -12.61
C VAL A 505 -37.58 29.33 -11.67
N VAL A 506 -38.74 28.68 -11.75
CA VAL A 506 -39.05 27.47 -10.97
C VAL A 506 -38.06 26.35 -11.30
N GLU A 507 -37.80 26.09 -12.58
CA GLU A 507 -36.84 25.06 -13.00
C GLU A 507 -35.41 25.35 -12.53
N LYS A 508 -34.96 26.62 -12.61
CA LYS A 508 -33.64 27.03 -12.09
C LYS A 508 -33.53 26.80 -10.59
N LYS A 509 -34.54 27.20 -9.81
CA LYS A 509 -34.54 27.02 -8.34
C LYS A 509 -34.64 25.54 -7.96
N LYS A 510 -35.42 24.74 -8.69
CA LYS A 510 -35.50 23.29 -8.50
C LYS A 510 -34.15 22.60 -8.72
N LYS A 511 -33.46 22.93 -9.81
CA LYS A 511 -32.09 22.43 -10.08
C LYS A 511 -31.08 22.89 -9.02
N MET A 512 -31.22 24.11 -8.48
CA MET A 512 -30.36 24.58 -7.40
C MET A 512 -30.57 23.78 -6.11
N VAL A 513 -31.83 23.49 -5.73
CA VAL A 513 -32.13 22.64 -4.56
C VAL A 513 -31.52 21.26 -4.73
N GLN A 514 -31.73 20.60 -5.88
CA GLN A 514 -31.14 19.29 -6.16
C GLN A 514 -29.61 19.30 -6.02
N LYS A 515 -28.94 20.29 -6.60
CA LYS A 515 -27.48 20.42 -6.49
C LYS A 515 -27.01 20.62 -5.05
N LEU A 516 -27.74 21.39 -4.25
CA LEU A 516 -27.39 21.60 -2.85
C LEU A 516 -27.64 20.33 -2.01
N GLU A 517 -28.72 19.61 -2.28
CA GLU A 517 -29.01 18.31 -1.65
C GLU A 517 -27.90 17.29 -1.97
N GLU A 518 -27.47 17.17 -3.23
CA GLU A 518 -26.34 16.31 -3.62
C GLU A 518 -25.03 16.69 -2.88
N GLN A 519 -24.77 17.99 -2.70
CA GLN A 519 -23.61 18.48 -1.96
C GLN A 519 -23.70 18.16 -0.46
N LEU A 520 -24.90 18.26 0.12
CA LEU A 520 -25.16 17.91 1.50
C LEU A 520 -24.92 16.41 1.72
N THR A 521 -25.52 15.55 0.89
CA THR A 521 -25.32 14.09 0.93
C THR A 521 -23.83 13.74 0.88
N LYS A 522 -23.05 14.39 0.01
CA LYS A 522 -21.60 14.17 -0.07
C LYS A 522 -20.86 14.54 1.22
N LEU A 523 -21.26 15.62 1.90
CA LEU A 523 -20.65 16.02 3.18
C LEU A 523 -21.04 15.07 4.31
N GLU A 524 -22.30 14.64 4.38
CA GLU A 524 -22.80 13.69 5.37
C GLU A 524 -22.14 12.32 5.22
N VAL A 525 -21.99 11.85 3.97
CA VAL A 525 -21.22 10.64 3.64
C VAL A 525 -19.76 10.79 4.07
N GLN A 526 -19.12 11.93 3.80
CA GLN A 526 -17.73 12.17 4.20
C GLN A 526 -17.56 12.19 5.72
N ALA A 527 -18.52 12.76 6.46
CA ALA A 527 -18.52 12.77 7.92
C ALA A 527 -18.63 11.34 8.46
N THR A 528 -19.58 10.57 7.94
CA THR A 528 -19.80 9.17 8.29
C THR A 528 -18.55 8.32 8.03
N ASP A 529 -17.97 8.42 6.84
CA ASP A 529 -16.77 7.69 6.46
C ASP A 529 -15.57 7.99 7.39
N ARG A 530 -15.41 9.26 7.80
CA ARG A 530 -14.34 9.66 8.72
C ARG A 530 -14.56 9.14 10.13
N GLU A 531 -15.79 9.21 10.64
CA GLU A 531 -16.13 8.75 11.99
C GLU A 531 -15.94 7.26 12.12
N GLU A 532 -16.54 6.50 11.22
CA GLU A 532 -16.47 5.05 11.26
C GLU A 532 -15.03 4.52 11.03
N ASN A 533 -14.14 5.29 10.37
CA ASN A 533 -12.73 4.95 10.17
C ASN A 533 -11.78 5.60 11.18
N LYS A 534 -12.26 6.22 12.27
CA LYS A 534 -11.44 6.94 13.26
C LYS A 534 -10.23 6.14 13.72
N GLN A 535 -10.42 4.87 14.05
CA GLN A 535 -9.39 3.96 14.59
C GLN A 535 -8.99 2.83 13.64
N ILE A 536 -9.44 2.85 12.38
CA ILE A 536 -9.19 1.77 11.41
C ILE A 536 -8.28 2.24 10.28
N ALA A 537 -7.30 1.42 9.91
CA ALA A 537 -6.32 1.70 8.86
C ALA A 537 -6.64 0.92 7.58
N LEU A 538 -7.38 1.56 6.66
CA LEU A 538 -7.83 0.95 5.40
C LEU A 538 -6.73 0.75 4.34
N GLY A 539 -5.63 1.51 4.42
CA GLY A 539 -4.60 1.48 3.37
C GLY A 539 -3.83 0.16 3.32
N THR A 540 -3.58 -0.45 4.49
CA THR A 540 -2.78 -1.68 4.59
C THR A 540 -3.49 -2.87 3.94
N SER A 541 -4.80 -3.04 4.20
CA SER A 541 -5.66 -4.03 3.53
C SER A 541 -5.69 -3.78 2.02
N LYS A 542 -6.05 -2.55 1.63
CA LYS A 542 -6.23 -2.14 0.23
C LYS A 542 -5.02 -2.42 -0.65
N LEU A 543 -3.81 -2.16 -0.16
CA LEU A 543 -2.58 -2.27 -0.96
C LEU A 543 -1.99 -3.68 -1.02
N ASN A 544 -2.27 -4.55 -0.04
CA ASN A 544 -1.49 -5.79 0.12
C ASN A 544 -2.32 -7.07 0.13
N TYR A 545 -3.60 -7.01 0.53
CA TYR A 545 -4.40 -8.20 0.86
C TYR A 545 -5.69 -8.33 0.06
N LEU A 546 -6.12 -7.27 -0.63
CA LEU A 546 -7.30 -7.28 -1.48
C LEU A 546 -6.89 -7.55 -2.91
N ASP A 547 -7.44 -8.60 -3.52
CA ASP A 547 -7.28 -8.83 -4.95
C ASP A 547 -7.91 -7.64 -5.69
N PRO A 548 -7.11 -6.81 -6.33
CA PRO A 548 -7.57 -5.53 -6.86
C PRO A 548 -8.51 -5.71 -8.06
N ARG A 549 -8.51 -6.89 -8.72
CA ARG A 549 -9.51 -7.24 -9.75
C ARG A 549 -10.94 -7.27 -9.21
N ILE A 550 -11.13 -7.53 -7.92
CA ILE A 550 -12.45 -7.45 -7.28
C ILE A 550 -12.94 -5.99 -7.32
N THR A 551 -12.08 -5.04 -6.98
CA THR A 551 -12.37 -3.61 -7.02
C THR A 551 -12.60 -3.13 -8.45
N VAL A 552 -11.78 -3.58 -9.41
CA VAL A 552 -11.97 -3.28 -10.83
C VAL A 552 -13.31 -3.81 -11.33
N ALA A 553 -13.63 -5.08 -11.05
CA ALA A 553 -14.90 -5.69 -11.46
C ALA A 553 -16.11 -4.96 -10.85
N TRP A 554 -16.06 -4.62 -9.57
CA TRP A 554 -17.10 -3.82 -8.90
C TRP A 554 -17.27 -2.43 -9.55
N SER A 555 -16.14 -1.77 -9.86
CA SER A 555 -16.14 -0.45 -10.51
C SER A 555 -16.66 -0.51 -11.94
N VAL A 556 -16.39 -1.57 -12.70
CA VAL A 556 -16.88 -1.70 -14.08
C VAL A 556 -18.35 -2.15 -14.09
N GLY A 557 -18.73 -3.09 -13.24
CA GLY A 557 -20.09 -3.63 -13.13
C GLY A 557 -21.12 -2.64 -12.58
N GLY A 558 -20.71 -1.66 -11.78
CA GLY A 558 -21.60 -0.65 -11.19
C GLY A 558 -21.69 0.69 -11.94
N TRP A 559 -20.87 0.92 -12.97
CA TRP A 559 -20.66 2.25 -13.56
C TRP A 559 -20.90 2.36 -15.08
N VAL A 560 -20.82 1.26 -15.84
CA VAL A 560 -20.89 1.34 -17.31
C VAL A 560 -22.34 1.27 -17.82
N ARG A 561 -23.07 2.39 -17.71
CA ARG A 561 -24.21 2.71 -18.60
C ARG A 561 -24.04 4.02 -19.39
N SER A 562 -22.91 4.71 -19.30
CA SER A 562 -22.65 5.88 -20.15
C SER A 562 -21.16 5.99 -20.51
N GLY A 563 -20.90 6.19 -21.81
CA GLY A 563 -19.57 6.15 -22.43
C GLY A 563 -18.66 7.33 -22.09
N GLU A 564 -18.24 7.45 -20.84
CA GLU A 564 -17.09 8.26 -20.43
C GLU A 564 -16.13 7.41 -19.59
N ILE A 565 -15.11 6.82 -20.21
CA ILE A 565 -13.96 6.28 -19.48
C ILE A 565 -13.12 7.48 -19.02
N LYS A 566 -13.50 8.06 -17.87
CA LYS A 566 -12.56 8.77 -17.01
C LYS A 566 -12.11 7.78 -15.95
N TRP A 567 -10.89 7.26 -16.10
CA TRP A 567 -10.11 6.61 -15.03
C TRP A 567 -9.74 7.60 -13.93
N ARG A 568 -10.77 8.18 -13.32
CA ARG A 568 -10.68 8.99 -12.13
C ARG A 568 -11.68 8.38 -11.17
N VAL A 569 -11.32 7.21 -10.63
CA VAL A 569 -11.92 6.69 -9.40
C VAL A 569 -11.92 7.85 -8.41
N GLY A 570 -13.10 8.40 -8.16
CA GLY A 570 -13.28 9.61 -7.38
C GLY A 570 -12.65 9.45 -6.00
N GLY A 571 -11.53 10.14 -5.76
CA GLY A 571 -11.01 10.44 -4.43
C GLY A 571 -10.42 9.29 -3.59
N SER A 572 -10.49 8.02 -4.00
CA SER A 572 -10.02 6.89 -3.15
C SER A 572 -8.75 6.19 -3.60
N GLU A 573 -8.29 6.41 -4.84
CA GLU A 573 -7.03 5.86 -5.35
C GLU A 573 -6.06 6.99 -5.66
N SER A 574 -4.91 6.97 -4.98
CA SER A 574 -3.81 7.86 -5.33
C SER A 574 -3.24 7.41 -6.68
N LYS A 575 -2.66 8.34 -7.45
CA LYS A 575 -2.01 8.05 -8.74
C LYS A 575 -1.02 6.87 -8.65
N GLY A 576 -0.31 6.73 -7.53
CA GLY A 576 0.62 5.63 -7.30
C GLY A 576 -0.05 4.26 -7.13
N MET A 577 -1.30 4.21 -6.64
CA MET A 577 -2.07 2.97 -6.50
C MET A 577 -2.54 2.45 -7.87
N LEU A 578 -3.05 3.33 -8.72
CA LEU A 578 -3.42 2.99 -10.10
C LEU A 578 -2.20 2.52 -10.92
N GLU A 579 -1.03 3.12 -10.69
CA GLU A 579 0.22 2.70 -11.35
C GLU A 579 0.66 1.30 -10.88
N SER A 580 0.56 0.97 -9.58
CA SER A 580 0.91 -0.36 -9.05
C SER A 580 -0.05 -1.48 -9.48
N SER A 581 -1.29 -1.10 -9.82
CA SER A 581 -2.38 -1.98 -10.21
C SER A 581 -2.59 -2.07 -11.73
N SER A 582 -1.66 -1.51 -12.52
CA SER A 582 -1.84 -1.35 -13.97
C SER A 582 -1.99 -2.67 -14.75
N TRP A 583 -1.43 -3.78 -14.25
CA TRP A 583 -1.59 -5.12 -14.84
C TRP A 583 -3.04 -5.65 -14.82
N GLU A 584 -3.89 -5.08 -13.96
CA GLU A 584 -5.29 -5.49 -13.85
C GLU A 584 -6.12 -5.01 -15.03
N ALA A 585 -5.80 -3.80 -15.52
CA ALA A 585 -6.53 -3.18 -16.62
C ALA A 585 -6.37 -3.99 -17.91
N SER A 586 -5.19 -4.58 -18.16
CA SER A 586 -4.92 -5.44 -19.32
C SER A 586 -5.49 -6.86 -19.16
N THR A 587 -5.33 -7.48 -17.99
CA THR A 587 -5.78 -8.86 -17.75
C THR A 587 -7.31 -8.99 -17.62
N SER A 588 -7.97 -7.97 -17.07
CA SER A 588 -9.43 -7.93 -16.93
C SER A 588 -10.12 -7.68 -18.27
N THR A 589 -9.51 -6.89 -19.17
CA THR A 589 -10.04 -6.71 -20.54
C THR A 589 -9.99 -8.00 -21.35
N ASP A 590 -8.97 -8.84 -21.12
CA ASP A 590 -8.78 -10.08 -21.88
C ASP A 590 -9.71 -11.21 -21.40
N THR A 591 -9.96 -11.28 -20.09
CA THR A 591 -11.00 -12.18 -19.52
C THR A 591 -12.42 -11.72 -19.83
N MET A 592 -12.69 -10.40 -19.79
CA MET A 592 -13.97 -9.86 -20.22
C MET A 592 -14.18 -9.97 -21.74
N GLY A 593 -13.12 -9.88 -22.54
CA GLY A 593 -13.14 -10.14 -23.98
C GLY A 593 -13.58 -11.57 -24.26
N ARG A 594 -12.94 -12.55 -23.63
CA ARG A 594 -13.30 -13.98 -23.74
C ARG A 594 -14.67 -14.33 -23.15
N GLN A 595 -15.12 -13.60 -22.13
CA GLN A 595 -16.48 -13.77 -21.58
C GLN A 595 -17.52 -13.20 -22.54
N ARG A 596 -17.31 -12.00 -23.08
CA ARG A 596 -18.18 -11.42 -24.12
C ARG A 596 -18.18 -12.24 -25.41
N GLU A 597 -17.06 -12.85 -25.78
CA GLU A 597 -17.00 -13.81 -26.90
C GLU A 597 -17.85 -15.05 -26.64
N ARG A 598 -17.79 -15.62 -25.42
CA ARG A 598 -18.64 -16.76 -25.06
C ARG A 598 -20.12 -16.39 -24.97
N ASP A 599 -20.43 -15.22 -24.41
CA ASP A 599 -21.80 -14.74 -24.30
C ASP A 599 -22.37 -14.42 -25.69
N ALA A 600 -21.60 -13.78 -26.58
CA ALA A 600 -21.99 -13.49 -27.97
C ALA A 600 -22.11 -14.76 -28.83
N LEU A 601 -21.23 -15.76 -28.66
CA LEU A 601 -21.34 -17.05 -29.32
C LEU A 601 -22.57 -17.82 -28.81
N SER A 602 -22.86 -17.76 -27.51
CA SER A 602 -24.05 -18.38 -26.92
C SER A 602 -25.34 -17.70 -27.39
N GLU A 603 -25.32 -16.38 -27.62
CA GLU A 603 -26.45 -15.61 -28.14
C GLU A 603 -26.64 -15.88 -29.65
N MET A 604 -25.58 -15.96 -30.44
CA MET A 604 -25.66 -16.30 -31.87
C MET A 604 -26.17 -17.72 -32.10
N LEU A 605 -25.77 -18.68 -31.25
CA LEU A 605 -26.27 -20.06 -31.29
C LEU A 605 -27.74 -20.16 -30.84
N SER A 606 -28.19 -19.33 -29.90
CA SER A 606 -29.60 -19.32 -29.47
C SER A 606 -30.54 -18.68 -30.50
N PHE A 607 -30.02 -17.84 -31.40
CA PHE A 607 -30.75 -17.30 -32.55
C PHE A 607 -30.66 -18.16 -33.83
N GLY A 608 -30.00 -19.33 -33.78
CA GLY A 608 -29.98 -20.29 -34.89
C GLY A 608 -29.07 -19.92 -36.07
N TRP A 609 -28.04 -19.11 -35.84
CA TRP A 609 -27.10 -18.70 -36.90
C TRP A 609 -26.02 -19.78 -37.11
N ASP A 610 -25.83 -20.20 -38.36
CA ASP A 610 -24.88 -21.26 -38.73
C ASP A 610 -23.44 -20.71 -38.78
N VAL A 611 -22.62 -21.11 -37.80
CA VAL A 611 -21.28 -20.56 -37.59
C VAL A 611 -20.26 -21.31 -38.46
N THR A 612 -20.18 -20.95 -39.75
CA THR A 612 -19.12 -21.48 -40.63
C THR A 612 -17.81 -20.69 -40.52
N PRO A 613 -16.63 -21.34 -40.64
CA PRO A 613 -15.33 -20.73 -40.31
C PRO A 613 -14.93 -19.51 -41.15
N ARG A 614 -15.59 -19.27 -42.29
CA ARG A 614 -15.25 -18.16 -43.21
C ARG A 614 -15.74 -16.79 -42.73
N LEU A 615 -16.80 -16.71 -41.92
CA LEU A 615 -17.32 -15.45 -41.38
C LEU A 615 -16.52 -14.96 -40.17
N CYS A 616 -16.00 -15.88 -39.34
CA CYS A 616 -15.09 -15.53 -38.24
C CYS A 616 -13.80 -14.86 -38.75
N GLY A 617 -13.28 -15.27 -39.90
CA GLY A 617 -12.03 -14.73 -40.48
C GLY A 617 -12.12 -13.27 -40.96
N LEU A 618 -13.32 -12.80 -41.36
CA LEU A 618 -13.53 -11.41 -41.79
C LEU A 618 -13.72 -10.46 -40.60
N PHE A 619 -14.37 -10.93 -39.53
CA PHE A 619 -14.50 -10.18 -38.27
C PHE A 619 -13.15 -10.06 -37.54
N TRP A 620 -12.29 -11.07 -37.67
CA TRP A 620 -10.94 -11.11 -37.07
C TRP A 620 -9.97 -10.08 -37.66
N ARG A 621 -10.05 -9.78 -38.97
CA ARG A 621 -9.10 -8.85 -39.64
C ARG A 621 -9.32 -7.38 -39.28
N GLN A 622 -10.47 -7.01 -38.73
CA GLN A 622 -10.78 -5.61 -38.40
C GLN A 622 -10.34 -5.22 -36.98
N PHE A 623 -10.06 -6.20 -36.11
CA PHE A 623 -9.60 -5.98 -34.73
C PHE A 623 -8.08 -6.15 -34.52
N HIS A 624 -7.37 -6.86 -35.40
CA HIS A 624 -5.91 -7.02 -35.33
C HIS A 624 -5.21 -6.57 -36.62
N CYS A 625 -4.71 -5.33 -36.64
CA CYS A 625 -3.68 -4.93 -37.60
C CYS A 625 -2.29 -5.37 -37.10
N ARG A 626 -1.74 -6.45 -37.66
CA ARG A 626 -0.27 -6.66 -37.70
C ARG A 626 0.31 -5.91 -38.92
N PRO A 627 1.52 -5.33 -38.85
CA PRO A 627 2.15 -4.78 -40.04
C PRO A 627 2.65 -5.91 -40.95
N LEU A 628 2.45 -5.75 -42.26
CA LEU A 628 3.14 -6.55 -43.29
C LEU A 628 4.64 -6.20 -43.29
N PRO A 629 5.53 -7.15 -43.66
CA PRO A 629 6.97 -6.94 -43.59
C PRO A 629 7.44 -5.93 -44.65
N THR A 630 8.26 -4.97 -44.21
CA THR A 630 8.94 -4.02 -45.08
C THR A 630 10.00 -4.75 -45.92
N LYS A 631 9.80 -4.78 -47.24
CA LYS A 631 10.86 -5.14 -48.20
C LYS A 631 11.97 -4.09 -48.10
N LYS A 632 13.20 -4.55 -47.87
CA LYS A 632 14.43 -3.79 -48.12
C LYS A 632 14.47 -3.42 -49.61
N TYR A 633 14.68 -2.13 -49.91
CA TYR A 633 15.31 -1.71 -51.15
C TYR A 633 16.40 -0.68 -50.82
N THR A 634 17.56 -0.96 -51.41
CA THR A 634 18.83 -0.25 -51.37
C THR A 634 18.77 1.02 -52.23
N GLY A 635 19.33 2.12 -51.71
CA GLY A 635 20.18 3.10 -52.40
C GLY A 635 19.65 3.91 -53.60
N VAL A 636 20.12 5.16 -53.63
CA VAL A 636 20.39 6.08 -54.78
C VAL A 636 19.56 7.37 -54.75
N ASP A 637 20.26 8.48 -54.49
CA ASP A 637 19.98 9.89 -54.84
C ASP A 637 20.50 10.15 -56.29
N PRO A 638 20.26 11.30 -57.00
CA PRO A 638 19.43 12.49 -56.70
C PRO A 638 18.68 13.04 -57.95
N GLU A 639 18.12 14.26 -57.82
CA GLU A 639 17.69 15.22 -58.87
C GLU A 639 16.31 15.10 -59.53
N GLY A 640 15.62 16.26 -59.60
CA GLY A 640 15.03 16.71 -60.87
C GLY A 640 13.50 16.73 -61.02
N VAL A 641 12.90 17.89 -60.73
CA VAL A 641 11.90 18.60 -61.55
C VAL A 641 10.55 17.92 -61.89
N VAL A 642 9.48 18.53 -61.34
CA VAL A 642 8.19 18.98 -61.93
C VAL A 642 7.71 18.35 -63.26
N VAL A 643 6.45 17.88 -63.29
CA VAL A 643 5.32 18.37 -64.13
C VAL A 643 4.20 17.31 -64.22
N GLY A 644 3.01 17.69 -63.74
CA GLY A 644 1.78 17.76 -64.55
C GLY A 644 0.95 16.51 -64.89
N GLY A 645 -0.35 16.61 -64.56
CA GLY A 645 -1.47 15.88 -65.19
C GLY A 645 -1.72 14.48 -64.61
N GLY A 646 -2.93 14.03 -64.30
CA GLY A 646 -4.29 14.51 -64.55
C GLY A 646 -5.20 13.28 -64.53
N GLY A 647 -6.40 13.41 -63.95
CA GLY A 647 -7.57 12.58 -64.26
C GLY A 647 -7.73 11.22 -63.59
N GLY A 648 -8.63 11.19 -62.59
CA GLY A 648 -9.89 10.43 -62.65
C GLY A 648 -9.87 8.89 -62.64
N GLY A 649 -10.43 8.32 -61.57
CA GLY A 649 -10.83 6.92 -61.42
C GLY A 649 -11.29 6.63 -60.00
#